data_AF-A0AAJ5WB40-F1
#
_entry.id   AF-A0AAJ5WB40-F1
#
_cell.length_a   1.000
_cell.length_b   1.000
_cell.length_c   1.000
_cell.angle_alpha   90.00
_cell.angle_beta   90.00
_cell.angle_gamma   90.00
#
_symmetry.space_group_name_H-M   'P 1'
#
loop_
_entity.id
_entity.type
_entity.pdbx_description
1 polymer ?
#
loop_
_entity_poly.entity_id
_entity_poly.type
_entity_poly.pdbx_seq_one_letter_code
_entity_poly.pdbx_strand_id
1 'polypeptide(L)'
;MKQSHLVPVINDLLTQSSIEVRDKGKLKLYDVNVISEDVFAPILSIFFDVKLENLNKEKSNFPGIDLSSQEHETIGDKKKRVAFQITSTNSIAKIKKTLQMYVKHELYKEFDRVYIYNLDEKQSSYQASSLKEVEGIIDGKFEFDLTNNVLDRTDLQAMLGSVKDISKIERIHRLLEDQYVYKKKSLLSLEIWERDGKLGYGFSNLIDSIDATTYSTLIENGISGDAKELLKILFERYNSSFSANYEKNKPLNYPNLGFNTYLKAGFQQLEDSYKEVSDLVPSDLSSEELMKSISSSIDGLRKNLNESDFPLVNDPINHPAIQFVKATAQDILKDSGLDPEIIQSFIKDYNQHIANTVKEVFGPENYAQHIETTKEMWIRENEKELLLHQKNLNCLGFVDGEELEYQEAFGTWVDVRNYGMHYEEDGDNRHDRSYDYNKNFNRVRRGEEDLKPVSEMIDEYFLASSKKADDYLNNILFMIADFGKGKTSFLKNYASNLAQSYLKTHQGLFPVYLNLNQYDRYSNSPTLGIIANYLAKVFKIDIKSDYFRKKEYIFLIDSLDESGELSESHIDRVVKDILEIQNLDSINQRKNRVVVATRPIAKGLKEQISKYRPHEISFPDNKGVYSEITENYISFYGFKQTQFDQYIEFALKKFIVNKNIQTKTFSGLSKKILQSVESGKPIALYETLLNDVLKASELSRPIFAYMIYKLISSNTDFIDLGKVGVYISFLNQLTKEAKHKDDIAHKVNIREEFTYRNVLHASAILWQYKRHSNEQISLTKADICRTIDESEIDRDDRIVLSKFDDIASIHFLSHSYLGEKENTLHFQHQSFAEILLAEYYLKVFIKYAIDDDTDVEEASIRLNIGIPTDQTVLFLRGLITLLRECVEGDPKNPSIYNKRELLIPLLASIAIKKHNKKLYSTRLNITWFENHEEDLYRSNKLSSRIVQDFPIKLATLEKIQRLCEKIIESPMNYSLGEFSSQTILYKNELMATSGRVINVNIEKWFALLTGNLVANDIANRIFFNTNVKFWHLFRMIKNWNFEKGLISNWGGDLFKGINMKDNRNFVSYSHLVLNHIDFSYSYFCSLEIEDSALRSCNFSNSTFDMVRIQSSDIQNTRFDNIILKDVESPEDDPFFYGPFSLMFCFISQGVMFPRKLNNILQGNSSGISNFGAEVAHVIEYSHVFEDFEHIRGLFKVLMSKGVSRTVILSAFVFIEDPEPGEETELQSLSSMFKSLITSVFMEVEQEKKDKIILPAIVDLSVN
;
A
#
# COMPACT_ATOMS: atom_id res chain seq x y z
N MET A 1 -49.83 16.19 -7.02
CA MET A 1 -50.33 17.58 -6.86
C MET A 1 -49.12 18.51 -6.81
N LYS A 2 -49.17 19.75 -7.30
CA LYS A 2 -47.98 20.63 -7.32
C LYS A 2 -47.35 20.82 -5.93
N GLN A 3 -48.19 20.90 -4.89
CA GLN A 3 -47.79 20.95 -3.49
C GLN A 3 -46.98 19.72 -3.04
N SER A 4 -47.33 18.51 -3.50
CA SER A 4 -46.62 17.28 -3.12
C SER A 4 -45.22 17.18 -3.72
N HIS A 5 -44.89 18.04 -4.68
CA HIS A 5 -43.55 18.14 -5.26
C HIS A 5 -42.73 19.27 -4.65
N LEU A 6 -43.33 20.46 -4.45
CA LEU A 6 -42.61 21.62 -3.92
C LEU A 6 -42.25 21.50 -2.45
N VAL A 7 -43.11 20.87 -1.63
CA VAL A 7 -42.87 20.76 -0.17
C VAL A 7 -41.60 19.95 0.15
N PRO A 8 -41.37 18.74 -0.44
CA PRO A 8 -40.10 18.03 -0.26
C PRO A 8 -38.87 18.85 -0.68
N VAL A 9 -38.94 19.54 -1.83
CA VAL A 9 -37.81 20.33 -2.34
C VAL A 9 -37.48 21.49 -1.41
N ILE A 10 -38.49 22.22 -0.92
CA ILE A 10 -38.28 23.29 0.08
C ILE A 10 -37.67 22.72 1.38
N ASN A 11 -38.12 21.54 1.82
CA ASN A 11 -37.57 20.90 3.02
C ASN A 11 -36.09 20.55 2.85
N ASP A 12 -35.70 20.05 1.67
CA ASP A 12 -34.31 19.75 1.34
C ASP A 12 -33.46 21.03 1.31
N LEU A 13 -33.96 22.12 0.73
CA LEU A 13 -33.27 23.40 0.68
C LEU A 13 -33.09 24.05 2.06
N LEU A 14 -34.11 23.99 2.92
CA LEU A 14 -34.00 24.43 4.33
C LEU A 14 -33.01 23.57 5.13
N THR A 15 -32.86 22.30 4.78
CA THR A 15 -31.87 21.41 5.39
C THR A 15 -30.47 21.75 4.91
N GLN A 16 -30.30 21.95 3.61
CA GLN A 16 -29.03 22.39 3.02
C GLN A 16 -28.57 23.73 3.62
N SER A 17 -29.46 24.72 3.76
CA SER A 17 -29.10 26.02 4.32
C SER A 17 -28.54 25.91 5.73
N SER A 18 -29.16 25.06 6.56
CA SER A 18 -28.74 24.85 7.94
C SER A 18 -27.39 24.13 8.05
N ILE A 19 -27.16 23.11 7.20
CA ILE A 19 -25.87 22.41 7.12
C ILE A 19 -24.76 23.39 6.67
N GLU A 20 -25.01 24.21 5.65
CA GLU A 20 -24.03 25.20 5.16
C GLU A 20 -23.66 26.22 6.25
N VAL A 21 -24.64 26.70 7.03
CA VAL A 21 -24.39 27.62 8.15
C VAL A 21 -23.60 26.94 9.27
N ARG A 22 -23.93 25.69 9.61
CA ARG A 22 -23.22 24.90 10.62
C ARG A 22 -21.76 24.66 10.24
N ASP A 23 -21.51 24.28 8.99
CA ASP A 23 -20.16 23.97 8.52
C ASP A 23 -19.29 25.23 8.41
N LYS A 24 -19.84 26.36 7.94
CA LYS A 24 -19.16 27.66 7.94
C LYS A 24 -18.94 28.20 9.37
N GLY A 25 -19.86 27.94 10.29
CA GLY A 25 -19.73 28.26 11.71
C GLY A 25 -18.55 27.54 12.37
N LYS A 26 -18.33 26.25 12.06
CA LYS A 26 -17.14 25.49 12.50
C LYS A 26 -15.83 26.10 11.97
N LEU A 27 -15.87 26.70 10.79
CA LEU A 27 -14.75 27.38 10.15
C LEU A 27 -14.52 28.82 10.65
N LYS A 28 -15.26 29.28 11.68
CA LYS A 28 -15.20 30.65 12.24
C LYS A 28 -15.48 31.77 11.23
N LEU A 29 -16.21 31.49 10.15
CA LEU A 29 -16.64 32.47 9.16
C LEU A 29 -17.95 33.13 9.63
N TYR A 30 -17.84 34.13 10.51
CA TYR A 30 -19.00 34.75 11.18
C TYR A 30 -19.85 35.67 10.28
N ASP A 31 -19.36 36.02 9.09
CA ASP A 31 -20.09 36.85 8.10
C ASP A 31 -21.36 36.16 7.57
N VAL A 32 -21.50 34.85 7.79
CA VAL A 32 -22.67 34.09 7.34
C VAL A 32 -23.96 34.55 8.02
N ASN A 33 -23.89 34.98 9.29
CA ASN A 33 -25.09 35.40 10.02
C ASN A 33 -25.68 36.68 9.42
N VAL A 34 -24.82 37.65 9.06
CA VAL A 34 -25.22 38.91 8.43
C VAL A 34 -25.83 38.66 7.04
N ILE A 35 -25.23 37.76 6.24
CA ILE A 35 -25.79 37.39 4.93
C ILE A 35 -27.13 36.67 5.09
N SER A 36 -27.24 35.78 6.09
CA SER A 36 -28.47 35.04 6.36
C SER A 36 -29.63 35.93 6.79
N GLU A 37 -29.39 37.08 7.41
CA GLU A 37 -30.46 38.05 7.72
C GLU A 37 -31.19 38.51 6.45
N ASP A 38 -30.45 38.90 5.41
CA ASP A 38 -31.04 39.33 4.14
C ASP A 38 -31.75 38.18 3.41
N VAL A 39 -31.24 36.96 3.52
CA VAL A 39 -31.84 35.77 2.91
C VAL A 39 -33.15 35.39 3.59
N PHE A 40 -33.17 35.36 4.93
CA PHE A 40 -34.33 34.89 5.68
C PHE A 40 -35.40 35.96 5.90
N ALA A 41 -35.09 37.26 5.74
CA ALA A 41 -36.08 38.33 5.80
C ALA A 41 -37.30 38.11 4.88
N PRO A 42 -37.15 37.89 3.55
CA PRO A 42 -38.29 37.65 2.67
C PRO A 42 -38.95 36.28 2.89
N ILE A 43 -38.23 35.28 3.41
CA ILE A 43 -38.77 33.94 3.68
C ILE A 43 -39.66 33.97 4.93
N LEU A 44 -39.15 34.50 6.04
CA LEU A 44 -39.89 34.65 7.30
C LEU A 44 -41.09 35.60 7.12
N SER A 45 -40.96 36.62 6.27
CA SER A 45 -42.09 37.48 5.88
C SER A 45 -43.29 36.68 5.38
N ILE A 46 -43.06 35.64 4.57
CA ILE A 46 -44.13 34.79 4.01
C ILE A 46 -44.69 33.83 5.07
N PHE A 47 -43.85 33.25 5.92
CA PHE A 47 -44.32 32.34 6.98
C PHE A 47 -45.19 33.05 8.03
N PHE A 48 -44.87 34.30 8.37
CA PHE A 48 -45.54 35.05 9.43
C PHE A 48 -46.61 36.05 8.92
N ASP A 49 -46.74 36.19 7.60
CA ASP A 49 -47.62 37.16 6.92
C ASP A 49 -47.36 38.61 7.33
N VAL A 50 -46.08 38.98 7.33
CA VAL A 50 -45.57 40.31 7.68
C VAL A 50 -44.54 40.75 6.65
N LYS A 51 -44.22 42.05 6.59
CA LYS A 51 -43.12 42.56 5.77
C LYS A 51 -41.92 42.86 6.68
N LEU A 52 -40.96 41.94 6.73
CA LEU A 52 -39.73 42.09 7.51
C LEU A 52 -38.66 42.82 6.72
N GLU A 53 -37.96 43.73 7.38
CA GLU A 53 -36.81 44.43 6.83
C GLU A 53 -35.58 44.22 7.72
N ASN A 54 -34.41 44.18 7.09
CA ASN A 54 -33.14 44.04 7.79
C ASN A 54 -32.71 45.40 8.38
N LEU A 55 -32.66 45.49 9.70
CA LEU A 55 -32.34 46.71 10.46
C LEU A 55 -30.89 47.15 10.29
N ASN A 56 -30.00 46.24 9.89
CA ASN A 56 -28.60 46.60 9.57
C ASN A 56 -28.48 47.55 8.37
N LYS A 57 -29.53 47.71 7.54
CA LYS A 57 -29.56 48.67 6.41
C LYS A 57 -29.72 50.12 6.86
N GLU A 58 -30.39 50.36 7.98
CA GLU A 58 -30.62 51.72 8.50
C GLU A 58 -29.59 52.11 9.56
N LYS A 59 -29.19 51.16 10.40
CA LYS A 59 -28.18 51.36 11.45
C LYS A 59 -27.41 50.08 11.68
N SER A 60 -26.11 50.09 11.35
CA SER A 60 -25.23 48.95 11.58
C SER A 60 -25.24 48.54 13.06
N ASN A 61 -25.46 47.25 13.32
CA ASN A 61 -25.53 46.62 14.64
C ASN A 61 -26.69 47.14 15.51
N PHE A 62 -27.92 47.03 15.01
CA PHE A 62 -29.11 47.36 15.80
C PHE A 62 -29.17 46.50 17.10
N PRO A 63 -29.50 47.08 18.28
CA PRO A 63 -29.34 46.35 19.54
C PRO A 63 -30.36 45.21 19.72
N GLY A 64 -29.93 43.97 19.49
CA GLY A 64 -30.61 42.77 19.98
C GLY A 64 -31.76 42.26 19.13
N ILE A 65 -31.99 42.81 17.94
CA ILE A 65 -32.84 42.28 16.87
C ILE A 65 -32.21 42.63 15.53
N ASP A 66 -32.40 41.78 14.53
CA ASP A 66 -31.81 41.96 13.19
C ASP A 66 -32.89 42.30 12.15
N LEU A 67 -34.10 41.74 12.28
CA LEU A 67 -35.22 42.01 11.39
C LEU A 67 -36.43 42.57 12.16
N SER A 68 -37.17 43.48 11.54
CA SER A 68 -38.42 44.01 12.11
C SER A 68 -39.52 44.17 11.07
N SER A 69 -40.77 44.13 11.53
CA SER A 69 -41.93 44.49 10.72
C SER A 69 -42.10 46.01 10.65
N GLN A 70 -42.31 46.58 9.45
CA GLN A 70 -42.65 48.00 9.31
C GLN A 70 -44.01 48.34 9.95
N GLU A 71 -44.13 49.52 10.58
CA GLU A 71 -45.31 49.94 11.36
C GLU A 71 -46.64 50.04 10.56
N HIS A 72 -46.58 49.99 9.22
CA HIS A 72 -47.72 50.31 8.36
C HIS A 72 -48.11 49.26 7.29
N GLU A 73 -47.39 48.15 7.17
CA GLU A 73 -47.68 47.14 6.15
C GLU A 73 -47.72 45.72 6.72
N THR A 74 -48.93 45.27 7.09
CA THR A 74 -49.22 43.84 7.31
C THR A 74 -49.96 43.26 6.13
N ILE A 75 -49.61 42.03 5.76
CA ILE A 75 -50.27 41.27 4.69
C ILE A 75 -51.49 40.58 5.31
N GLY A 76 -52.60 41.33 5.46
CA GLY A 76 -53.89 40.86 6.01
C GLY A 76 -54.48 41.75 7.13
N ASP A 77 -55.68 41.38 7.62
CA ASP A 77 -56.55 42.19 8.52
C ASP A 77 -56.07 42.34 9.99
N LYS A 78 -54.81 42.05 10.31
CA LYS A 78 -54.28 42.16 11.68
C LYS A 78 -52.92 42.85 11.67
N LYS A 79 -52.80 44.00 12.36
CA LYS A 79 -51.50 44.64 12.65
C LYS A 79 -50.68 43.72 13.56
N LYS A 80 -49.62 43.12 13.03
CA LYS A 80 -48.66 42.29 13.77
C LYS A 80 -47.32 43.02 13.78
N ARG A 81 -46.90 43.52 14.95
CA ARG A 81 -45.56 44.12 15.12
C ARG A 81 -44.62 43.07 15.67
N VAL A 82 -43.74 42.54 14.83
CA VAL A 82 -42.86 41.41 15.17
C VAL A 82 -41.41 41.73 14.83
N ALA A 83 -40.49 41.19 15.64
CA ALA A 83 -39.06 41.30 15.43
C ALA A 83 -38.38 39.93 15.47
N PHE A 84 -37.29 39.77 14.73
CA PHE A 84 -36.48 38.54 14.70
C PHE A 84 -35.02 38.85 15.00
N GLN A 85 -34.41 38.03 15.86
CA GLN A 85 -32.97 37.85 15.89
C GLN A 85 -32.62 36.60 15.08
N ILE A 86 -31.71 36.75 14.12
CA ILE A 86 -31.12 35.67 13.34
C ILE A 86 -29.78 35.31 13.98
N THR A 87 -29.54 34.02 14.24
CA THR A 87 -28.30 33.56 14.88
C THR A 87 -27.96 32.15 14.44
N SER A 88 -26.67 31.82 14.37
CA SER A 88 -26.20 30.43 14.26
C SER A 88 -25.82 29.82 15.62
N THR A 89 -25.80 30.62 16.69
CA THR A 89 -25.47 30.16 18.04
C THR A 89 -26.74 29.80 18.79
N ASN A 90 -26.87 28.52 19.17
CA ASN A 90 -28.03 27.97 19.86
C ASN A 90 -27.96 28.02 21.40
N SER A 91 -26.95 28.66 21.98
CA SER A 91 -26.73 28.65 23.43
C SER A 91 -27.75 29.51 24.19
N ILE A 92 -28.20 29.02 25.35
CA ILE A 92 -29.09 29.77 26.25
C ILE A 92 -28.52 31.13 26.69
N ALA A 93 -27.19 31.25 26.77
CA ALA A 93 -26.51 32.50 27.09
C ALA A 93 -26.75 33.57 25.99
N LYS A 94 -26.77 33.17 24.71
CA LYS A 94 -27.08 34.07 23.59
C LYS A 94 -28.54 34.53 23.64
N ILE A 95 -29.47 33.61 23.91
CA ILE A 95 -30.90 33.93 24.07
C ILE A 95 -31.11 34.95 25.20
N LYS A 96 -30.55 34.69 26.39
CA LYS A 96 -30.63 35.61 27.54
C LYS A 96 -30.07 36.99 27.21
N LYS A 97 -28.93 37.04 26.52
CA LYS A 97 -28.31 38.31 26.10
C LYS A 97 -29.20 39.09 25.14
N THR A 98 -29.79 38.43 24.14
CA THR A 98 -30.73 39.05 23.19
C THR A 98 -31.95 39.63 23.92
N LEU A 99 -32.57 38.85 24.83
CA LEU A 99 -33.72 39.33 25.61
C LEU A 99 -33.37 40.48 26.57
N GLN A 100 -32.19 40.44 27.21
CA GLN A 100 -31.71 41.54 28.04
C GLN A 100 -31.52 42.82 27.23
N MET A 101 -30.97 42.73 26.02
CA MET A 101 -30.85 43.88 25.12
C MET A 101 -32.23 44.39 24.71
N TYR A 102 -33.16 43.49 24.38
CA TYR A 102 -34.53 43.82 24.01
C TYR A 102 -35.27 44.60 25.12
N VAL A 103 -35.11 44.18 26.38
CA VAL A 103 -35.68 44.88 27.55
C VAL A 103 -34.96 46.19 27.82
N LYS A 104 -33.62 46.18 27.79
CA LYS A 104 -32.79 47.36 28.10
C LYS A 104 -33.05 48.53 27.14
N HIS A 105 -33.31 48.22 25.88
CA HIS A 105 -33.62 49.21 24.85
C HIS A 105 -35.12 49.49 24.67
N GLU A 106 -35.96 48.95 25.57
CA GLU A 106 -37.43 49.11 25.56
C GLU A 106 -38.13 48.71 24.24
N LEU A 107 -37.52 47.82 23.45
CA LEU A 107 -38.01 47.42 22.12
C LEU A 107 -39.39 46.73 22.18
N TYR A 108 -39.76 46.19 23.34
CA TYR A 108 -41.08 45.62 23.59
C TYR A 108 -42.24 46.64 23.49
N LYS A 109 -41.96 47.96 23.51
CA LYS A 109 -42.98 48.99 23.24
C LYS A 109 -43.27 49.13 21.74
N GLU A 110 -42.30 48.81 20.91
CA GLU A 110 -42.34 48.94 19.45
C GLU A 110 -42.81 47.64 18.78
N PHE A 111 -42.32 46.48 19.24
CA PHE A 111 -42.72 45.18 18.72
C PHE A 111 -43.35 44.30 19.80
N ASP A 112 -44.57 43.83 19.51
CA ASP A 112 -45.40 43.04 20.42
C ASP A 112 -44.84 41.64 20.64
N ARG A 113 -44.09 41.10 19.66
CA ARG A 113 -43.48 39.76 19.74
C ARG A 113 -42.08 39.76 19.18
N VAL A 114 -41.18 39.07 19.88
CA VAL A 114 -39.82 38.80 19.43
C VAL A 114 -39.63 37.30 19.21
N TYR A 115 -38.96 36.96 18.11
CA TYR A 115 -38.59 35.60 17.75
C TYR A 115 -37.07 35.50 17.62
N ILE A 116 -36.52 34.33 17.92
CA ILE A 116 -35.12 34.01 17.67
C ILE A 116 -35.11 32.88 16.65
N TYR A 117 -34.67 33.17 15.43
CA TYR A 117 -34.49 32.15 14.41
C TYR A 117 -33.05 31.67 14.42
N ASN A 118 -32.89 30.41 14.77
CA ASN A 118 -31.62 29.72 14.74
C ASN A 118 -31.40 29.09 13.36
N LEU A 119 -30.32 29.50 12.71
CA LEU A 119 -29.93 29.02 11.39
C LEU A 119 -29.40 27.57 11.44
N ASP A 120 -28.83 27.18 12.59
CA ASP A 120 -28.56 25.78 12.93
C ASP A 120 -29.71 25.22 13.79
N GLU A 121 -29.61 23.97 14.23
CA GLU A 121 -30.62 23.34 15.07
C GLU A 121 -30.69 23.99 16.47
N LYS A 122 -31.91 24.28 16.94
CA LYS A 122 -32.14 24.79 18.31
C LYS A 122 -31.86 23.69 19.34
N GLN A 123 -31.63 24.08 20.60
CA GLN A 123 -31.41 23.09 21.65
C GLN A 123 -32.67 22.22 21.83
N SER A 124 -32.49 20.90 21.91
CA SER A 124 -33.58 19.93 22.03
C SER A 124 -34.39 20.08 23.33
N SER A 125 -33.77 20.64 24.39
CA SER A 125 -34.43 20.94 25.66
C SER A 125 -33.66 22.03 26.43
N TYR A 126 -34.37 22.89 27.16
CA TYR A 126 -33.79 23.87 28.07
C TYR A 126 -33.99 23.44 29.53
N GLN A 127 -32.99 23.67 30.38
CA GLN A 127 -33.09 23.34 31.81
C GLN A 127 -34.14 24.20 32.52
N ALA A 128 -34.82 23.65 33.53
CA ALA A 128 -35.83 24.37 34.31
C ALA A 128 -35.29 25.65 34.99
N SER A 129 -34.01 25.68 35.37
CA SER A 129 -33.32 26.88 35.86
C SER A 129 -33.26 27.99 34.80
N SER A 130 -32.99 27.62 33.54
CA SER A 130 -32.91 28.55 32.43
C SER A 130 -34.26 29.17 32.06
N LEU A 131 -35.35 28.40 32.19
CA LEU A 131 -36.72 28.90 32.00
C LEU A 131 -37.05 30.00 33.03
N LYS A 132 -36.78 29.75 34.32
CA LYS A 132 -37.00 30.73 35.39
C LYS A 132 -36.16 32.01 35.21
N GLU A 133 -34.92 31.87 34.75
CA GLU A 133 -34.06 33.02 34.50
C GLU A 133 -34.54 33.85 33.29
N VAL A 134 -35.08 33.22 32.25
CA VAL A 134 -35.69 33.92 31.11
C VAL A 134 -36.97 34.65 31.53
N GLU A 135 -37.84 34.02 32.33
CA GLU A 135 -39.00 34.68 32.92
C GLU A 135 -38.60 35.92 33.74
N GLY A 136 -37.53 35.80 34.53
CA GLY A 136 -36.99 36.92 35.30
C GLY A 136 -36.41 38.06 34.47
N ILE A 137 -35.86 37.79 33.27
CA ILE A 137 -35.40 38.84 32.34
C ILE A 137 -36.58 39.57 31.71
N ILE A 138 -37.62 38.83 31.32
CA ILE A 138 -38.82 39.37 30.69
C ILE A 138 -39.61 40.23 31.67
N ASP A 139 -39.67 39.80 32.94
CA ASP A 139 -40.32 40.54 34.04
C ASP A 139 -41.78 40.94 33.70
N GLY A 140 -42.48 40.06 32.97
CA GLY A 140 -43.87 40.28 32.52
C GLY A 140 -44.06 41.38 31.47
N LYS A 141 -43.00 41.93 30.88
CA LYS A 141 -43.08 43.07 29.95
C LYS A 141 -43.59 42.70 28.54
N PHE A 142 -43.39 41.47 28.10
CA PHE A 142 -43.85 40.94 26.81
C PHE A 142 -43.99 39.42 26.86
N GLU A 143 -44.69 38.83 25.90
CA GLU A 143 -44.84 37.37 25.79
C GLU A 143 -43.65 36.76 25.04
N PHE A 144 -42.91 35.88 25.71
CA PHE A 144 -41.85 35.07 25.10
C PHE A 144 -41.66 33.75 25.84
N ASP A 145 -41.71 32.64 25.12
CA ASP A 145 -41.37 31.32 25.64
C ASP A 145 -40.36 30.59 24.74
N LEU A 146 -39.49 29.78 25.35
CA LEU A 146 -38.40 29.10 24.64
C LEU A 146 -38.88 28.04 23.63
N THR A 147 -40.14 27.61 23.71
CA THR A 147 -40.69 26.56 22.84
C THR A 147 -41.23 27.15 21.55
N ASN A 148 -41.99 28.24 21.63
CA ASN A 148 -42.68 28.84 20.50
C ASN A 148 -41.95 30.05 19.89
N ASN A 149 -41.07 30.72 20.63
CA ASN A 149 -40.37 31.89 20.15
C ASN A 149 -38.92 31.62 19.70
N VAL A 150 -38.37 30.43 20.00
CA VAL A 150 -37.08 29.98 19.44
C VAL A 150 -37.37 28.97 18.34
N LEU A 151 -37.04 29.36 17.12
CA LEU A 151 -37.40 28.66 15.89
C LEU A 151 -36.14 28.16 15.19
N ASP A 152 -36.23 27.02 14.51
CA ASP A 152 -35.21 26.55 13.58
C ASP A 152 -35.82 26.04 12.27
N ARG A 153 -35.01 25.40 11.42
CA ARG A 153 -35.48 24.83 10.14
C ARG A 153 -36.66 23.86 10.32
N THR A 154 -36.69 23.06 11.39
CA THR A 154 -37.72 22.04 11.59
C THR A 154 -39.08 22.66 11.88
N ASP A 155 -39.08 23.80 12.60
CA ASP A 155 -40.30 24.58 12.82
C ASP A 155 -40.82 25.19 11.50
N LEU A 156 -39.93 25.71 10.64
CA LEU A 156 -40.34 26.21 9.32
C LEU A 156 -40.86 25.09 8.41
N GLN A 157 -40.25 23.90 8.45
CA GLN A 157 -40.74 22.73 7.71
C GLN A 157 -42.13 22.29 8.20
N ALA A 158 -42.36 22.32 9.52
CA ALA A 158 -43.68 22.04 10.10
C ALA A 158 -44.71 23.10 9.70
N MET A 159 -44.33 24.39 9.73
CA MET A 159 -45.18 25.49 9.26
C MET A 159 -45.52 25.33 7.78
N LEU A 160 -44.55 24.95 6.94
CA LEU A 160 -44.73 24.72 5.51
C LEU A 160 -45.79 23.64 5.23
N GLY A 161 -45.79 22.56 6.02
CA GLY A 161 -46.80 21.50 5.93
C GLY A 161 -48.24 21.99 6.20
N SER A 162 -48.40 23.11 6.90
CA SER A 162 -49.69 23.74 7.20
C SER A 162 -50.12 24.84 6.22
N VAL A 163 -49.23 25.27 5.32
CA VAL A 163 -49.55 26.28 4.29
C VAL A 163 -50.44 25.68 3.22
N LYS A 164 -51.65 26.21 3.06
CA LYS A 164 -52.62 25.77 2.05
C LYS A 164 -52.51 26.52 0.71
N ASP A 165 -51.97 27.73 0.74
CA ASP A 165 -51.83 28.56 -0.45
C ASP A 165 -50.57 28.16 -1.24
N ILE A 166 -50.79 27.55 -2.40
CA ILE A 166 -49.72 27.12 -3.31
C ILE A 166 -48.85 28.29 -3.76
N SER A 167 -49.40 29.50 -3.85
CA SER A 167 -48.68 30.70 -4.29
C SER A 167 -47.61 31.10 -3.28
N LYS A 168 -47.88 30.92 -1.98
CA LYS A 168 -46.89 31.14 -0.91
C LYS A 168 -45.79 30.08 -0.95
N ILE A 169 -46.16 28.81 -1.16
CA ILE A 169 -45.21 27.69 -1.29
C ILE A 169 -44.26 27.93 -2.47
N GLU A 170 -44.79 28.33 -3.63
CA GLU A 170 -43.98 28.65 -4.81
C GLU A 170 -43.04 29.84 -4.60
N ARG A 171 -43.45 30.82 -3.80
CA ARG A 171 -42.64 31.99 -3.50
C ARG A 171 -41.53 31.64 -2.50
N ILE A 172 -41.81 30.80 -1.50
CA ILE A 172 -40.80 30.25 -0.59
C ILE A 172 -39.80 29.37 -1.37
N HIS A 173 -40.29 28.50 -2.25
CA HIS A 173 -39.45 27.68 -3.12
C HIS A 173 -38.48 28.54 -3.93
N ARG A 174 -38.98 29.54 -4.66
CA ARG A 174 -38.14 30.44 -5.46
C ARG A 174 -37.08 31.15 -4.62
N LEU A 175 -37.45 31.73 -3.47
CA LEU A 175 -36.49 32.43 -2.61
C LEU A 175 -35.39 31.51 -2.08
N LEU A 176 -35.70 30.25 -1.75
CA LEU A 176 -34.70 29.28 -1.29
C LEU A 176 -33.88 28.71 -2.46
N GLU A 177 -34.51 28.46 -3.60
CA GLU A 177 -33.86 27.98 -4.81
C GLU A 177 -32.84 29.00 -5.33
N ASP A 178 -33.22 30.27 -5.42
CA ASP A 178 -32.36 31.38 -5.83
C ASP A 178 -31.12 31.51 -4.94
N GLN A 179 -31.22 31.15 -3.65
CA GLN A 179 -30.13 31.30 -2.68
C GLN A 179 -29.26 30.05 -2.54
N TYR A 180 -29.84 28.84 -2.64
CA TYR A 180 -29.17 27.59 -2.27
C TYR A 180 -28.99 26.60 -3.43
N VAL A 181 -29.77 26.70 -4.51
CA VAL A 181 -29.56 25.91 -5.74
C VAL A 181 -28.53 26.56 -6.66
N TYR A 182 -28.29 27.87 -6.49
CA TYR A 182 -27.31 28.64 -7.28
C TYR A 182 -25.85 28.17 -7.15
N LYS A 183 -25.52 27.24 -6.25
CA LYS A 183 -24.16 26.69 -6.08
C LYS A 183 -23.85 25.38 -6.82
N LYS A 184 -24.81 24.77 -7.52
CA LYS A 184 -24.57 23.57 -8.35
C LYS A 184 -24.60 23.83 -9.86
N LYS A 185 -24.78 25.08 -10.28
CA LYS A 185 -24.46 25.57 -11.63
C LYS A 185 -23.09 26.24 -11.59
N SER A 186 -22.24 25.96 -12.58
CA SER A 186 -20.86 26.44 -12.64
C SER A 186 -20.77 27.94 -12.41
N LEU A 187 -19.84 28.39 -11.56
CA LEU A 187 -19.53 29.80 -11.32
C LEU A 187 -19.05 30.58 -12.57
N LEU A 188 -18.88 29.91 -13.72
CA LEU A 188 -18.61 30.53 -15.03
C LEU A 188 -19.86 30.85 -15.87
N SER A 189 -21.07 30.45 -15.44
CA SER A 189 -22.31 30.87 -16.11
C SER A 189 -22.82 32.25 -15.63
N LEU A 190 -22.10 32.91 -14.73
CA LEU A 190 -22.47 34.22 -14.16
C LEU A 190 -21.80 35.42 -14.86
N GLU A 191 -20.83 35.22 -15.74
CA GLU A 191 -20.24 36.32 -16.54
C GLU A 191 -20.96 36.56 -17.88
N ILE A 192 -22.03 35.82 -18.16
CA ILE A 192 -22.88 36.06 -19.33
C ILE A 192 -24.29 36.48 -18.92
N TRP A 193 -24.36 37.61 -18.20
CA TRP A 193 -25.61 38.29 -17.88
C TRP A 193 -25.60 39.65 -18.58
N GLU A 194 -26.63 39.96 -19.38
CA GLU A 194 -26.99 41.37 -19.60
C GLU A 194 -27.36 41.98 -18.23
N ARG A 195 -27.14 43.28 -18.07
CA ARG A 195 -27.22 44.09 -16.83
C ARG A 195 -28.48 43.92 -15.95
N ASP A 196 -29.48 43.18 -16.40
CA ASP A 196 -30.86 43.23 -15.92
C ASP A 196 -31.36 41.91 -15.30
N GLY A 197 -30.50 40.91 -15.14
CA GLY A 197 -30.85 39.79 -14.27
C GLY A 197 -31.65 38.64 -14.89
N LYS A 198 -31.69 38.51 -16.22
CA LYS A 198 -32.47 37.48 -16.93
C LYS A 198 -31.54 36.60 -17.75
N LEU A 199 -31.67 35.27 -17.57
CA LEU A 199 -31.12 34.25 -18.49
C LEU A 199 -31.40 34.65 -19.93
N GLY A 200 -30.43 34.45 -20.83
CA GLY A 200 -30.64 34.59 -22.25
C GLY A 200 -31.90 33.83 -22.67
N TYR A 201 -32.94 34.58 -23.01
CA TYR A 201 -34.33 34.15 -23.24
C TYR A 201 -34.52 33.15 -24.43
N GLY A 202 -33.44 32.57 -24.98
CA GLY A 202 -33.44 31.84 -26.25
C GLY A 202 -33.43 30.31 -26.14
N PHE A 203 -32.58 29.71 -25.29
CA PHE A 203 -32.32 28.26 -25.34
C PHE A 203 -33.31 27.44 -24.49
N SER A 204 -33.63 27.89 -23.27
CA SER A 204 -34.67 27.27 -22.44
C SER A 204 -36.06 27.35 -23.09
N ASN A 205 -36.41 28.51 -23.68
CA ASN A 205 -37.64 28.67 -24.44
C ASN A 205 -37.68 27.83 -25.72
N LEU A 206 -36.52 27.50 -26.34
CA LEU A 206 -36.48 26.58 -27.48
C LEU A 206 -36.89 25.17 -27.04
N ILE A 207 -36.26 24.65 -25.98
CA ILE A 207 -36.57 23.32 -25.43
C ILE A 207 -38.02 23.26 -24.92
N ASP A 208 -38.51 24.32 -24.28
CA ASP A 208 -39.89 24.40 -23.80
C ASP A 208 -40.91 24.63 -24.93
N SER A 209 -40.49 25.19 -26.08
CA SER A 209 -41.34 25.33 -27.29
C SER A 209 -41.46 24.05 -28.12
N ILE A 210 -40.52 23.12 -27.93
CA ILE A 210 -40.50 21.79 -28.54
C ILE A 210 -41.17 20.80 -27.56
N ASP A 211 -42.42 21.09 -27.19
CA ASP A 211 -43.23 20.18 -26.38
C ASP A 211 -43.89 19.11 -27.27
N ALA A 212 -43.98 17.87 -26.77
CA ALA A 212 -44.67 16.74 -27.38
C ALA A 212 -46.12 17.10 -27.82
N THR A 213 -46.73 18.11 -27.18
CA THR A 213 -48.03 18.68 -27.57
C THR A 213 -48.07 19.23 -29.00
N THR A 214 -46.95 19.69 -29.58
CA THR A 214 -46.89 20.20 -30.96
C THR A 214 -47.15 19.11 -31.99
N TYR A 215 -46.64 17.90 -31.77
CA TYR A 215 -46.89 16.77 -32.66
C TYR A 215 -48.32 16.25 -32.48
N SER A 216 -48.79 16.17 -31.23
CA SER A 216 -50.19 15.81 -30.93
C SER A 216 -51.18 16.76 -31.59
N THR A 217 -50.91 18.07 -31.59
CA THR A 217 -51.77 19.07 -32.27
C THR A 217 -51.65 19.03 -33.80
N LEU A 218 -50.50 18.69 -34.38
CA LEU A 218 -50.37 18.53 -35.84
C LEU A 218 -51.16 17.32 -36.36
N ILE A 219 -51.22 16.24 -35.57
CA ILE A 219 -52.04 15.05 -35.84
C ILE A 219 -53.52 15.33 -35.58
N GLU A 220 -53.89 15.98 -34.47
CA GLU A 220 -55.28 16.34 -34.14
C GLU A 220 -55.90 17.33 -35.15
N ASN A 221 -55.10 18.21 -35.76
CA ASN A 221 -55.55 19.17 -36.77
C ASN A 221 -55.60 18.60 -38.21
N GLY A 222 -55.31 17.31 -38.42
CA GLY A 222 -55.52 16.63 -39.70
C GLY A 222 -54.60 17.08 -40.85
N ILE A 223 -53.37 17.50 -40.55
CA ILE A 223 -52.51 18.22 -41.51
C ILE A 223 -51.83 17.28 -42.54
N SER A 224 -51.47 16.04 -42.19
CA SER A 224 -51.09 14.98 -43.15
C SER A 224 -50.75 13.67 -42.42
N GLY A 225 -51.04 12.51 -43.03
CA GLY A 225 -50.52 11.18 -42.63
C GLY A 225 -49.17 10.82 -43.28
N ASP A 226 -48.61 11.73 -44.08
CA ASP A 226 -47.35 11.56 -44.78
C ASP A 226 -46.17 12.01 -43.89
N ALA A 227 -45.27 11.08 -43.60
CA ALA A 227 -44.09 11.34 -42.78
C ALA A 227 -43.12 12.35 -43.39
N LYS A 228 -43.08 12.46 -44.73
CA LYS A 228 -42.29 13.49 -45.44
C LYS A 228 -42.78 14.88 -45.06
N GLU A 229 -44.09 15.09 -45.07
CA GLU A 229 -44.68 16.39 -44.74
C GLU A 229 -44.58 16.68 -43.23
N LEU A 230 -44.68 15.65 -42.37
CA LEU A 230 -44.52 15.80 -40.93
C LEU A 230 -43.09 16.20 -40.52
N LEU A 231 -42.06 15.56 -41.07
CA LEU A 231 -40.66 15.89 -40.80
C LEU A 231 -40.32 17.30 -41.34
N LYS A 232 -40.85 17.66 -42.51
CA LYS A 232 -40.72 19.01 -43.08
C LYS A 232 -41.32 20.06 -42.15
N ILE A 233 -42.58 19.89 -41.72
CA ILE A 233 -43.26 20.81 -40.80
C ILE A 233 -42.51 20.90 -39.46
N LEU A 234 -41.96 19.78 -38.97
CA LEU A 234 -41.19 19.75 -37.73
C LEU A 234 -39.94 20.63 -37.82
N PHE A 235 -39.13 20.44 -38.86
CA PHE A 235 -37.89 21.19 -39.06
C PHE A 235 -38.14 22.67 -39.38
N GLU A 236 -39.15 22.97 -40.20
CA GLU A 236 -39.62 24.34 -40.44
C GLU A 236 -40.07 25.02 -39.15
N ARG A 237 -40.80 24.30 -38.27
CA ARG A 237 -41.27 24.84 -36.99
C ARG A 237 -40.14 25.02 -35.99
N TYR A 238 -39.14 24.15 -35.95
CA TYR A 238 -37.93 24.34 -35.15
C TYR A 238 -37.17 25.59 -35.58
N ASN A 239 -36.92 25.75 -36.88
CA ASN A 239 -36.24 26.93 -37.41
C ASN A 239 -37.06 28.21 -37.16
N SER A 240 -38.36 28.19 -37.42
CA SER A 240 -39.26 29.34 -37.25
C SER A 240 -39.39 29.77 -35.79
N SER A 241 -39.53 28.81 -34.87
CA SER A 241 -39.69 29.09 -33.44
C SER A 241 -38.40 29.64 -32.84
N PHE A 242 -37.25 29.09 -33.24
CA PHE A 242 -35.94 29.62 -32.84
C PHE A 242 -35.68 31.00 -33.44
N SER A 243 -35.93 31.18 -34.74
CA SER A 243 -35.72 32.44 -35.46
C SER A 243 -36.58 33.58 -34.92
N ALA A 244 -37.85 33.33 -34.57
CA ALA A 244 -38.73 34.32 -33.95
C ALA A 244 -38.23 34.78 -32.57
N ASN A 245 -37.67 33.86 -31.78
CA ASN A 245 -37.06 34.16 -30.49
C ASN A 245 -35.69 34.84 -30.62
N TYR A 246 -34.91 34.48 -31.64
CA TYR A 246 -33.62 35.11 -31.96
C TYR A 246 -33.80 36.56 -32.41
N GLU A 247 -34.72 36.85 -33.35
CA GLU A 247 -34.93 38.21 -33.87
C GLU A 247 -35.56 39.15 -32.83
N LYS A 248 -36.36 38.64 -31.89
CA LYS A 248 -36.90 39.44 -30.76
C LYS A 248 -35.82 39.91 -29.77
N ASN A 249 -34.68 39.23 -29.70
CA ASN A 249 -33.65 39.41 -28.68
C ASN A 249 -32.27 39.65 -29.32
N LYS A 250 -32.19 40.40 -30.42
CA LYS A 250 -30.94 40.67 -31.15
C LYS A 250 -30.27 41.96 -30.66
N PRO A 251 -29.36 41.94 -29.67
CA PRO A 251 -28.52 43.09 -29.38
C PRO A 251 -27.37 43.16 -30.40
N LEU A 252 -26.84 44.37 -30.62
CA LEU A 252 -25.74 44.69 -31.52
C LEU A 252 -24.37 44.05 -31.17
N ASN A 253 -24.28 43.17 -30.15
CA ASN A 253 -23.02 42.72 -29.53
C ASN A 253 -22.81 41.19 -29.40
N TYR A 254 -23.54 40.33 -30.11
CA TYR A 254 -23.37 38.85 -30.10
C TYR A 254 -23.10 38.22 -28.70
N PRO A 255 -24.04 38.32 -27.73
CA PRO A 255 -23.91 37.69 -26.41
C PRO A 255 -23.72 36.15 -26.52
N ASN A 256 -23.11 35.53 -25.51
CA ASN A 256 -22.73 34.10 -25.50
C ASN A 256 -21.75 33.68 -26.62
N LEU A 257 -20.79 34.55 -26.99
CA LEU A 257 -19.74 34.21 -27.97
C LEU A 257 -20.33 33.70 -29.30
N GLY A 258 -21.44 34.29 -29.75
CA GLY A 258 -22.09 33.95 -31.01
C GLY A 258 -22.86 32.63 -31.04
N PHE A 259 -22.95 31.89 -29.92
CA PHE A 259 -23.57 30.56 -29.84
C PHE A 259 -24.99 30.50 -30.42
N ASN A 260 -25.84 31.47 -30.08
CA ASN A 260 -27.21 31.55 -30.60
C ASN A 260 -27.26 31.79 -32.11
N THR A 261 -26.27 32.51 -32.66
CA THR A 261 -26.15 32.76 -34.10
C THR A 261 -25.69 31.49 -34.83
N TYR A 262 -24.79 30.70 -34.24
CA TYR A 262 -24.45 29.37 -34.76
C TYR A 262 -25.64 28.42 -34.70
N LEU A 263 -26.41 28.38 -33.61
CA LEU A 263 -27.65 27.59 -33.55
C LEU A 263 -28.64 27.98 -34.66
N LYS A 264 -28.82 29.29 -34.91
CA LYS A 264 -29.68 29.77 -35.99
C LYS A 264 -29.22 29.25 -37.35
N ALA A 265 -27.92 29.36 -37.64
CA ALA A 265 -27.34 28.84 -38.87
C ALA A 265 -27.51 27.31 -38.97
N GLY A 266 -27.36 26.60 -37.85
CA GLY A 266 -27.54 25.17 -37.77
C GLY A 266 -28.97 24.72 -38.10
N PHE A 267 -29.99 25.40 -37.55
CA PHE A 267 -31.40 25.10 -37.83
C PHE A 267 -31.83 25.50 -39.24
N GLN A 268 -31.30 26.62 -39.75
CA GLN A 268 -31.55 27.02 -41.13
C GLN A 268 -30.97 26.02 -42.13
N GLN A 269 -29.71 25.60 -41.95
CA GLN A 269 -29.10 24.58 -42.80
C GLN A 269 -29.80 23.22 -42.66
N LEU A 270 -30.34 22.89 -41.49
CA LEU A 270 -31.09 21.65 -41.27
C LEU A 270 -32.35 21.62 -42.14
N GLU A 271 -33.10 22.72 -42.18
CA GLU A 271 -34.29 22.85 -43.03
C GLU A 271 -33.93 22.76 -44.52
N ASP A 272 -32.88 23.46 -44.95
CA ASP A 272 -32.46 23.48 -46.34
C ASP A 272 -31.92 22.12 -46.81
N SER A 273 -31.09 21.47 -45.99
CA SER A 273 -30.55 20.13 -46.30
C SER A 273 -31.67 19.08 -46.35
N TYR A 274 -32.73 19.25 -45.53
CA TYR A 274 -33.87 18.34 -45.57
C TYR A 274 -34.70 18.53 -46.84
N LYS A 275 -34.90 19.77 -47.31
CA LYS A 275 -35.60 20.02 -48.59
C LYS A 275 -34.94 19.30 -49.76
N GLU A 276 -33.60 19.29 -49.81
CA GLU A 276 -32.83 18.63 -50.87
C GLU A 276 -33.02 17.10 -50.87
N VAL A 277 -33.15 16.48 -49.69
CA VAL A 277 -33.38 15.02 -49.58
C VAL A 277 -34.85 14.63 -49.46
N SER A 278 -35.77 15.59 -49.32
CA SER A 278 -37.17 15.33 -48.98
C SER A 278 -37.89 14.49 -50.04
N ASP A 279 -37.51 14.58 -51.32
CA ASP A 279 -38.07 13.79 -52.40
C ASP A 279 -37.64 12.31 -52.39
N LEU A 280 -36.60 11.98 -51.61
CA LEU A 280 -36.12 10.60 -51.43
C LEU A 280 -36.77 9.91 -50.22
N VAL A 281 -37.52 10.64 -49.40
CA VAL A 281 -38.18 10.13 -48.18
C VAL A 281 -39.47 9.37 -48.55
N PRO A 282 -39.63 8.09 -48.17
CA PRO A 282 -40.84 7.32 -48.42
C PRO A 282 -42.07 7.88 -47.68
N SER A 283 -43.24 7.83 -48.31
CA SER A 283 -44.52 8.30 -47.75
C SER A 283 -45.11 7.40 -46.65
N ASP A 284 -44.57 6.20 -46.46
CA ASP A 284 -45.23 5.09 -45.76
C ASP A 284 -44.70 4.85 -44.33
N LEU A 285 -43.96 5.82 -43.76
CA LEU A 285 -43.35 5.70 -42.43
C LEU A 285 -44.41 5.68 -41.31
N SER A 286 -44.22 4.79 -40.33
CA SER A 286 -45.08 4.65 -39.15
C SER A 286 -45.06 5.91 -38.28
N SER A 287 -46.20 6.60 -38.19
CA SER A 287 -46.37 7.80 -37.37
C SER A 287 -46.12 7.52 -35.88
N GLU A 288 -46.39 6.31 -35.39
CA GLU A 288 -46.15 5.91 -33.99
C GLU A 288 -44.65 5.69 -33.68
N GLU A 289 -43.89 5.13 -34.62
CA GLU A 289 -42.44 4.92 -34.44
C GLU A 289 -41.69 6.25 -34.49
N LEU A 290 -42.10 7.13 -35.41
CA LEU A 290 -41.64 8.51 -35.50
C LEU A 290 -41.87 9.28 -34.19
N MET A 291 -43.05 9.11 -33.58
CA MET A 291 -43.41 9.75 -32.31
C MET A 291 -42.52 9.30 -31.15
N LYS A 292 -42.25 8.00 -31.06
CA LYS A 292 -41.42 7.42 -30.00
C LYS A 292 -39.94 7.81 -30.14
N SER A 293 -39.46 7.82 -31.37
CA SER A 293 -38.15 8.32 -31.79
C SER A 293 -37.93 9.78 -31.37
N ILE A 294 -38.85 10.65 -31.76
CA ILE A 294 -38.75 12.09 -31.53
C ILE A 294 -38.80 12.38 -30.02
N SER A 295 -39.71 11.73 -29.28
CA SER A 295 -39.77 11.89 -27.82
C SER A 295 -38.50 11.40 -27.11
N SER A 296 -37.91 10.29 -27.56
CA SER A 296 -36.65 9.75 -27.03
C SER A 296 -35.47 10.68 -27.31
N SER A 297 -35.39 11.21 -28.53
CA SER A 297 -34.36 12.16 -28.94
C SER A 297 -34.46 13.48 -28.16
N ILE A 298 -35.67 14.01 -27.95
CA ILE A 298 -35.91 15.22 -27.14
C ILE A 298 -35.57 14.99 -25.66
N ASP A 299 -35.85 13.81 -25.10
CA ASP A 299 -35.44 13.47 -23.73
C ASP A 299 -33.93 13.27 -23.60
N GLY A 300 -33.28 12.69 -24.63
CA GLY A 300 -31.82 12.56 -24.72
C GLY A 300 -31.14 13.92 -24.79
N LEU A 301 -31.69 14.82 -25.62
CA LEU A 301 -31.32 16.23 -25.70
C LEU A 301 -31.37 16.89 -24.32
N ARG A 302 -32.47 16.73 -23.58
CA ARG A 302 -32.66 17.32 -22.26
C ARG A 302 -31.69 16.80 -21.19
N LYS A 303 -31.20 15.56 -21.33
CA LYS A 303 -30.31 14.90 -20.35
C LYS A 303 -28.82 15.08 -20.63
N ASN A 304 -28.43 15.20 -21.91
CA ASN A 304 -27.03 15.21 -22.34
C ASN A 304 -26.48 16.62 -22.59
N LEU A 305 -27.35 17.65 -22.63
CA LEU A 305 -26.96 19.05 -22.72
C LEU A 305 -26.57 19.60 -21.35
N ASN A 306 -25.28 19.79 -21.12
CA ASN A 306 -24.78 20.52 -19.97
C ASN A 306 -24.08 21.80 -20.46
N GLU A 307 -24.58 22.95 -20.03
CA GLU A 307 -24.08 24.28 -20.44
C GLU A 307 -22.57 24.47 -20.16
N SER A 308 -22.02 23.68 -19.24
CA SER A 308 -20.59 23.66 -18.89
C SER A 308 -19.70 22.77 -19.79
N ASP A 309 -20.29 22.00 -20.71
CA ASP A 309 -19.58 21.05 -21.59
C ASP A 309 -19.29 21.60 -23.00
N PHE A 310 -19.55 22.87 -23.29
CA PHE A 310 -19.35 23.45 -24.61
C PHE A 310 -18.01 24.20 -24.74
N PRO A 311 -16.99 23.61 -25.41
CA PRO A 311 -15.74 24.28 -25.69
C PRO A 311 -15.91 25.19 -26.91
N LEU A 312 -15.27 26.34 -26.84
CA LEU A 312 -15.32 27.37 -27.87
C LEU A 312 -14.43 26.99 -29.07
N VAL A 313 -15.02 26.58 -30.19
CA VAL A 313 -14.35 26.09 -31.42
C VAL A 313 -14.73 26.94 -32.63
N ASN A 314 -13.75 27.35 -33.46
CA ASN A 314 -13.90 28.40 -34.49
C ASN A 314 -14.06 27.81 -35.88
N ASP A 315 -14.63 26.62 -35.91
CA ASP A 315 -14.89 25.87 -37.11
C ASP A 315 -16.41 25.81 -37.30
N PRO A 316 -16.96 26.46 -38.34
CA PRO A 316 -18.38 26.41 -38.65
C PRO A 316 -18.96 25.01 -38.74
N ILE A 317 -18.16 24.00 -39.10
CA ILE A 317 -18.60 22.61 -39.18
C ILE A 317 -18.57 21.98 -37.80
N ASN A 318 -17.49 22.17 -37.04
CA ASN A 318 -17.26 21.50 -35.74
C ASN A 318 -17.72 22.31 -34.52
N HIS A 319 -18.36 23.47 -34.72
CA HIS A 319 -18.88 24.28 -33.62
C HIS A 319 -19.94 23.48 -32.83
N PRO A 320 -19.93 23.50 -31.48
CA PRO A 320 -20.80 22.61 -30.71
C PRO A 320 -22.29 22.82 -30.95
N ALA A 321 -22.75 24.06 -31.17
CA ALA A 321 -24.12 24.34 -31.59
C ALA A 321 -24.49 23.66 -32.92
N ILE A 322 -23.55 23.58 -33.86
CA ILE A 322 -23.75 22.97 -35.17
C ILE A 322 -23.75 21.45 -35.07
N GLN A 323 -22.76 20.89 -34.36
CA GLN A 323 -22.70 19.44 -34.10
C GLN A 323 -23.93 18.97 -33.34
N PHE A 324 -24.43 19.79 -32.42
CA PHE A 324 -25.67 19.55 -31.69
C PHE A 324 -26.89 19.46 -32.61
N VAL A 325 -27.13 20.48 -33.45
CA VAL A 325 -28.27 20.49 -34.38
C VAL A 325 -28.16 19.33 -35.38
N LYS A 326 -26.95 19.06 -35.86
CA LYS A 326 -26.66 17.95 -36.78
C LYS A 326 -26.90 16.57 -36.16
N ALA A 327 -26.40 16.32 -34.95
CA ALA A 327 -26.59 15.06 -34.24
C ALA A 327 -28.09 14.84 -33.96
N THR A 328 -28.79 15.90 -33.56
CA THR A 328 -30.25 15.87 -33.38
C THR A 328 -30.99 15.47 -34.64
N ALA A 329 -30.67 16.10 -35.78
CA ALA A 329 -31.28 15.76 -37.06
C ALA A 329 -30.96 14.31 -37.46
N GLN A 330 -29.71 13.88 -37.25
CA GLN A 330 -29.28 12.53 -37.57
C GLN A 330 -30.00 11.48 -36.73
N ASP A 331 -30.21 11.73 -35.43
CA ASP A 331 -30.92 10.81 -34.53
C ASP A 331 -32.40 10.75 -34.89
N ILE A 332 -33.04 11.90 -35.16
CA ILE A 332 -34.43 11.95 -35.65
C ILE A 332 -34.57 11.15 -36.95
N LEU A 333 -33.68 11.35 -37.94
CA LEU A 333 -33.75 10.66 -39.24
C LEU A 333 -33.46 9.15 -39.12
N LYS A 334 -32.51 8.74 -38.28
CA LYS A 334 -32.20 7.31 -38.02
C LYS A 334 -33.36 6.60 -37.36
N ASP A 335 -33.89 7.20 -36.30
CA ASP A 335 -34.95 6.60 -35.50
C ASP A 335 -36.30 6.64 -36.23
N SER A 336 -36.41 7.43 -37.31
CA SER A 336 -37.52 7.38 -38.28
C SER A 336 -37.47 6.15 -39.20
N GLY A 337 -36.37 5.39 -39.23
CA GLY A 337 -36.25 4.19 -40.08
C GLY A 337 -35.92 4.49 -41.56
N LEU A 338 -35.33 5.65 -41.85
CA LEU A 338 -34.89 6.02 -43.20
C LEU A 338 -33.62 5.25 -43.62
N ASP A 339 -33.46 5.05 -44.93
CA ASP A 339 -32.29 4.39 -45.50
C ASP A 339 -31.00 5.14 -45.11
N PRO A 340 -29.97 4.44 -44.60
CA PRO A 340 -28.65 5.02 -44.33
C PRO A 340 -28.07 5.86 -45.47
N GLU A 341 -28.34 5.55 -46.74
CA GLU A 341 -27.88 6.34 -47.89
C GLU A 341 -28.50 7.74 -47.93
N ILE A 342 -29.78 7.87 -47.58
CA ILE A 342 -30.50 9.17 -47.52
C ILE A 342 -29.94 10.01 -46.36
N ILE A 343 -29.71 9.38 -45.20
CA ILE A 343 -29.13 10.03 -44.02
C ILE A 343 -27.70 10.51 -44.33
N GLN A 344 -26.91 9.71 -45.06
CA GLN A 344 -25.57 10.10 -45.50
C GLN A 344 -25.62 11.27 -46.51
N SER A 345 -26.59 11.28 -47.43
CA SER A 345 -26.80 12.38 -48.37
C SER A 345 -27.15 13.69 -47.64
N PHE A 346 -28.07 13.62 -46.67
CA PHE A 346 -28.43 14.75 -45.81
C PHE A 346 -27.22 15.30 -45.03
N ILE A 347 -26.46 14.40 -44.38
CA ILE A 347 -25.27 14.80 -43.60
C ILE A 347 -24.21 15.41 -44.50
N LYS A 348 -24.04 14.88 -45.72
CA LYS A 348 -23.08 15.39 -46.70
C LYS A 348 -23.46 16.81 -47.12
N ASP A 349 -24.72 17.04 -47.47
CA ASP A 349 -25.22 18.37 -47.83
C ASP A 349 -25.07 19.37 -46.67
N TYR A 350 -25.52 18.98 -45.48
CA TYR A 350 -25.40 19.80 -44.27
C TYR A 350 -23.97 20.25 -44.00
N ASN A 351 -23.00 19.32 -44.04
CA ASN A 351 -21.59 19.64 -43.83
C ASN A 351 -21.00 20.52 -44.94
N GLN A 352 -21.44 20.31 -46.18
CA GLN A 352 -20.92 21.04 -47.35
C GLN A 352 -21.34 22.51 -47.32
N HIS A 353 -22.54 22.80 -46.80
CA HIS A 353 -23.15 24.12 -46.89
C HIS A 353 -23.16 24.91 -45.56
N ILE A 354 -23.04 24.26 -44.40
CA ILE A 354 -23.15 24.93 -43.09
C ILE A 354 -22.13 26.08 -42.90
N ALA A 355 -20.93 25.96 -43.45
CA ALA A 355 -19.91 27.00 -43.33
C ALA A 355 -20.30 28.30 -44.04
N ASN A 356 -21.05 28.22 -45.13
CA ASN A 356 -21.56 29.39 -45.84
C ASN A 356 -22.79 29.94 -45.10
N THR A 357 -23.70 29.07 -44.66
CA THR A 357 -24.89 29.47 -43.89
C THR A 357 -24.53 30.18 -42.59
N VAL A 358 -23.48 29.75 -41.90
CA VAL A 358 -22.92 30.49 -40.74
C VAL A 358 -22.47 31.89 -41.14
N LYS A 359 -21.69 32.03 -42.23
CA LYS A 359 -21.23 33.35 -42.70
C LYS A 359 -22.39 34.26 -43.10
N GLU A 360 -23.43 33.71 -43.71
CA GLU A 360 -24.62 34.46 -44.13
C GLU A 360 -25.44 34.92 -42.92
N VAL A 361 -25.65 34.05 -41.94
CA VAL A 361 -26.44 34.34 -40.74
C VAL A 361 -25.73 35.34 -39.82
N PHE A 362 -24.39 35.28 -39.73
CA PHE A 362 -23.60 36.31 -39.05
C PHE A 362 -23.52 37.61 -39.86
N GLY A 363 -23.44 37.51 -41.19
CA GLY A 363 -23.00 38.56 -42.10
C GLY A 363 -21.48 38.52 -42.28
N PRO A 364 -20.94 38.67 -43.50
CA PRO A 364 -19.52 38.43 -43.79
C PRO A 364 -18.56 39.31 -42.98
N GLU A 365 -18.90 40.58 -42.77
CA GLU A 365 -18.08 41.52 -41.98
C GLU A 365 -18.14 41.21 -40.48
N ASN A 366 -19.35 40.96 -39.96
CA ASN A 366 -19.54 40.63 -38.54
C ASN A 366 -18.97 39.27 -38.17
N TYR A 367 -18.98 38.30 -39.09
CA TYR A 367 -18.34 37.01 -38.88
C TYR A 367 -16.84 37.16 -38.71
N ALA A 368 -16.18 37.95 -39.57
CA ALA A 368 -14.75 38.24 -39.43
C ALA A 368 -14.43 38.94 -38.09
N GLN A 369 -15.23 39.95 -37.71
CA GLN A 369 -15.09 40.65 -36.44
C GLN A 369 -15.34 39.73 -35.23
N HIS A 370 -16.30 38.81 -35.33
CA HIS A 370 -16.62 37.82 -34.30
C HIS A 370 -15.46 36.84 -34.07
N ILE A 371 -14.86 36.31 -35.14
CA ILE A 371 -13.68 35.44 -35.06
C ILE A 371 -12.50 36.18 -34.39
N GLU A 372 -12.31 37.46 -34.70
CA GLU A 372 -11.21 38.26 -34.17
C GLU A 372 -11.40 38.61 -32.67
N THR A 373 -12.62 39.00 -32.28
CA THR A 373 -12.96 39.38 -30.89
C THR A 373 -13.02 38.21 -29.92
N THR A 374 -13.32 37.00 -30.39
CA THR A 374 -13.44 35.81 -29.54
C THR A 374 -12.16 34.99 -29.42
N LYS A 375 -11.14 35.30 -30.22
CA LYS A 375 -9.85 34.58 -30.32
C LYS A 375 -9.08 34.46 -29.00
N GLU A 376 -9.29 35.36 -28.04
CA GLU A 376 -8.56 35.41 -26.76
C GLU A 376 -9.26 34.68 -25.60
N MET A 377 -10.56 34.37 -25.71
CA MET A 377 -11.38 33.84 -24.60
C MET A 377 -11.47 32.30 -24.58
N TRP A 378 -10.79 31.60 -25.49
CA TRP A 378 -11.10 30.22 -25.84
C TRP A 378 -9.99 29.24 -25.38
N ILE A 379 -10.37 28.11 -24.79
CA ILE A 379 -9.42 27.02 -24.51
C ILE A 379 -8.99 26.45 -25.85
N ARG A 380 -7.69 26.47 -26.13
CA ARG A 380 -7.13 25.85 -27.33
C ARG A 380 -7.38 24.34 -27.26
N GLU A 381 -7.71 23.70 -28.38
CA GLU A 381 -7.97 22.24 -28.40
C GLU A 381 -6.83 21.44 -27.76
N ASN A 382 -5.58 21.88 -27.99
CA ASN A 382 -4.37 21.32 -27.40
C ASN A 382 -4.33 21.42 -25.86
N GLU A 383 -4.79 22.54 -25.28
CA GLU A 383 -4.88 22.71 -23.82
C GLU A 383 -5.98 21.82 -23.22
N LYS A 384 -7.13 21.75 -23.89
CA LYS A 384 -8.24 20.89 -23.51
C LYS A 384 -7.82 19.41 -23.54
N GLU A 385 -7.11 19.00 -24.58
CA GLU A 385 -6.58 17.65 -24.72
C GLU A 385 -5.67 17.29 -23.54
N LEU A 386 -4.74 18.19 -23.18
CA LEU A 386 -3.90 18.00 -22.00
C LEU A 386 -4.72 17.92 -20.70
N LEU A 387 -5.63 18.86 -20.44
CA LEU A 387 -6.39 18.89 -19.19
C LEU A 387 -7.35 17.69 -19.05
N LEU A 388 -7.96 17.22 -20.13
CA LEU A 388 -8.76 15.99 -20.15
C LEU A 388 -7.88 14.76 -19.91
N HIS A 389 -6.70 14.70 -20.53
CA HIS A 389 -5.73 13.65 -20.26
C HIS A 389 -5.33 13.62 -18.77
N GLN A 390 -5.02 14.77 -18.18
CA GLN A 390 -4.68 14.89 -16.75
C GLN A 390 -5.86 14.49 -15.83
N LYS A 391 -7.08 14.92 -16.15
CA LYS A 391 -8.32 14.57 -15.41
C LYS A 391 -8.58 13.06 -15.39
N ASN A 392 -8.29 12.36 -16.47
CA ASN A 392 -8.54 10.92 -16.59
C ASN A 392 -7.46 10.05 -15.92
N LEU A 393 -6.43 10.64 -15.31
CA LEU A 393 -5.39 9.89 -14.58
C LEU A 393 -5.89 9.27 -13.26
N ASN A 394 -7.06 9.66 -12.74
CA ASN A 394 -7.59 9.18 -11.45
C ASN A 394 -8.15 7.74 -11.47
N CYS A 395 -8.15 7.06 -12.61
CA CYS A 395 -8.57 5.66 -12.69
C CYS A 395 -7.56 4.76 -11.96
N LEU A 396 -8.00 4.15 -10.85
CA LEU A 396 -7.22 3.19 -10.07
C LEU A 396 -7.75 1.78 -10.28
N GLY A 397 -6.89 0.89 -10.78
CA GLY A 397 -7.18 -0.51 -11.06
C GLY A 397 -5.99 -1.13 -11.79
N PHE A 398 -5.69 -2.41 -11.53
CA PHE A 398 -4.64 -3.13 -12.27
C PHE A 398 -5.22 -3.96 -13.42
N VAL A 399 -6.55 -4.09 -13.48
CA VAL A 399 -7.29 -4.82 -14.50
C VAL A 399 -8.36 -3.91 -15.08
N ASP A 400 -8.58 -3.96 -16.40
CA ASP A 400 -9.61 -3.18 -17.08
C ASP A 400 -11.00 -3.41 -16.48
N GLY A 401 -11.71 -2.31 -16.19
CA GLY A 401 -13.03 -2.33 -15.54
C GLY A 401 -12.99 -2.47 -14.01
N GLU A 402 -11.80 -2.55 -13.40
CA GLU A 402 -11.63 -2.52 -11.95
C GLU A 402 -11.56 -1.06 -11.46
N GLU A 403 -12.43 -0.71 -10.52
CA GLU A 403 -12.45 0.59 -9.86
C GLU A 403 -12.07 0.43 -8.38
N LEU A 404 -10.87 0.88 -8.03
CA LEU A 404 -10.35 0.89 -6.67
C LEU A 404 -10.42 2.31 -6.09
N GLU A 405 -10.62 2.42 -4.78
CA GLU A 405 -10.71 3.72 -4.12
C GLU A 405 -9.31 4.29 -3.84
N TYR A 406 -9.13 5.58 -4.14
CA TYR A 406 -7.94 6.31 -3.74
C TYR A 406 -7.96 6.57 -2.23
N GLN A 407 -6.87 6.21 -1.55
CA GLN A 407 -6.65 6.56 -0.14
C GLN A 407 -5.66 7.72 -0.05
N GLU A 408 -5.90 8.65 0.88
CA GLU A 408 -5.02 9.80 1.10
C GLU A 408 -3.58 9.37 1.40
N ALA A 409 -2.60 9.96 0.69
CA ALA A 409 -1.20 9.60 0.85
C ALA A 409 -0.57 10.39 1.99
N PHE A 410 0.15 9.67 2.86
CA PHE A 410 0.87 10.23 4.00
C PHE A 410 2.40 10.07 3.86
N GLY A 411 3.14 10.99 4.47
CA GLY A 411 4.59 10.97 4.48
C GLY A 411 5.20 11.72 5.67
N THR A 412 6.52 11.70 5.73
CA THR A 412 7.33 12.41 6.72
C THR A 412 8.50 13.12 6.06
N TRP A 413 8.99 14.17 6.71
CA TRP A 413 10.26 14.79 6.35
C TRP A 413 11.42 13.93 6.85
N VAL A 414 12.34 13.57 5.96
CA VAL A 414 13.52 12.77 6.30
C VAL A 414 14.79 13.53 5.93
N ASP A 415 15.72 13.58 6.88
CA ASP A 415 17.03 14.21 6.72
C ASP A 415 17.86 13.52 5.63
N VAL A 416 18.42 14.29 4.71
CA VAL A 416 19.28 13.83 3.61
C VAL A 416 20.52 13.09 4.13
N ARG A 417 21.01 13.40 5.34
CA ARG A 417 22.13 12.68 5.96
C ARG A 417 21.80 11.20 6.19
N ASN A 418 20.54 10.90 6.43
CA ASN A 418 20.02 9.54 6.63
C ASN A 418 19.68 8.84 5.31
N TYR A 419 19.86 9.49 4.16
CA TYR A 419 19.63 8.88 2.85
C TYR A 419 20.54 7.68 2.62
N GLY A 420 19.96 6.54 2.27
CA GLY A 420 20.68 5.28 2.03
C GLY A 420 21.04 4.49 3.29
N MET A 421 20.79 5.05 4.49
CA MET A 421 20.79 4.27 5.72
C MET A 421 19.52 3.43 5.70
N HIS A 422 19.64 2.14 5.43
CA HIS A 422 18.53 1.21 5.57
C HIS A 422 18.10 1.21 7.04
N TYR A 423 17.10 2.02 7.38
CA TYR A 423 16.17 1.66 8.43
C TYR A 423 15.34 0.51 7.85
N GLU A 424 15.94 -0.67 7.70
CA GLU A 424 15.16 -1.82 8.15
C GLU A 424 14.76 -1.45 9.57
N GLU A 425 13.48 -1.57 9.91
CA GLU A 425 13.08 -1.63 11.30
C GLU A 425 13.74 -2.88 11.91
N ASP A 426 15.06 -2.84 12.09
CA ASP A 426 15.93 -3.79 12.78
C ASP A 426 15.70 -3.66 14.29
N GLY A 427 14.42 -3.53 14.66
CA GLY A 427 13.94 -3.63 16.03
C GLY A 427 13.57 -5.07 16.40
N ASP A 428 13.56 -6.01 15.46
CA ASP A 428 13.20 -7.42 15.72
C ASP A 428 14.40 -8.37 15.75
N ASN A 429 15.60 -7.82 15.98
CA ASN A 429 16.74 -8.63 16.41
C ASN A 429 16.60 -9.02 17.89
N ARG A 430 15.92 -10.16 18.09
CA ARG A 430 16.22 -11.22 19.08
C ARG A 430 15.81 -11.03 20.55
N HIS A 431 15.29 -12.15 21.08
CA HIS A 431 15.24 -12.60 22.49
C HIS A 431 14.07 -12.18 23.38
N ASP A 432 12.84 -12.24 22.90
CA ASP A 432 11.74 -12.52 23.84
C ASP A 432 10.82 -13.63 23.31
N ARG A 433 10.75 -14.75 24.04
CA ARG A 433 9.83 -15.86 23.75
C ARG A 433 8.41 -15.57 24.25
N SER A 434 8.08 -14.30 24.51
CA SER A 434 6.71 -13.84 24.69
C SER A 434 6.38 -12.78 23.64
N TYR A 435 5.66 -13.20 22.59
CA TYR A 435 5.04 -12.31 21.62
C TYR A 435 3.97 -11.47 22.33
N ASP A 436 4.32 -10.27 22.78
CA ASP A 436 3.36 -9.32 23.34
C ASP A 436 2.76 -8.47 22.20
N TYR A 437 1.70 -9.02 21.62
CA TYR A 437 0.89 -8.44 20.53
C TYR A 437 0.58 -6.94 20.71
N ASN A 438 0.27 -6.53 21.95
CA ASN A 438 -0.13 -5.16 22.24
C ASN A 438 1.01 -4.15 22.06
N LYS A 439 2.28 -4.57 22.15
CA LYS A 439 3.43 -3.64 22.05
C LYS A 439 3.70 -3.21 20.61
N ASN A 440 3.69 -4.12 19.64
CA ASN A 440 3.96 -3.80 18.22
C ASN A 440 2.85 -2.96 17.61
N PHE A 441 1.59 -3.30 17.91
CA PHE A 441 0.44 -2.54 17.45
C PHE A 441 0.44 -1.08 17.96
N ASN A 442 0.71 -0.89 19.25
CA ASN A 442 0.80 0.44 19.86
C ASN A 442 2.02 1.23 19.36
N ARG A 443 3.10 0.55 18.96
CA ARG A 443 4.29 1.19 18.37
C ARG A 443 3.99 1.74 16.98
N VAL A 444 3.32 0.97 16.12
CA VAL A 444 2.90 1.42 14.78
C VAL A 444 1.94 2.61 14.90
N ARG A 445 0.92 2.51 15.77
CA ARG A 445 -0.05 3.59 15.97
C ARG A 445 0.60 4.91 16.39
N ARG A 446 1.55 4.88 17.33
CA ARG A 446 2.30 6.09 17.72
C ARG A 446 3.13 6.66 16.57
N GLY A 447 3.72 5.81 15.74
CA GLY A 447 4.46 6.25 14.55
C GLY A 447 3.56 6.90 13.48
N GLU A 448 2.29 6.49 13.40
CA GLU A 448 1.32 7.07 12.45
C GLU A 448 0.80 8.46 12.86
N GLU A 449 0.94 8.85 14.12
CA GLU A 449 0.50 10.16 14.65
C GLU A 449 1.33 11.32 14.07
N ASP A 450 2.61 11.08 13.75
CA ASP A 450 3.54 12.08 13.19
C ASP A 450 3.43 12.25 11.66
N LEU A 451 2.58 11.45 11.00
CA LEU A 451 2.42 11.46 9.55
C LEU A 451 1.58 12.65 9.06
N LYS A 452 2.07 13.34 8.03
CA LYS A 452 1.34 14.45 7.37
C LYS A 452 0.82 14.06 5.98
N PRO A 453 -0.31 14.63 5.51
CA PRO A 453 -0.74 14.47 4.13
C PRO A 453 0.33 15.01 3.16
N VAL A 454 0.70 14.22 2.16
CA VAL A 454 1.79 14.59 1.23
C VAL A 454 1.45 15.85 0.44
N SER A 455 0.17 16.07 0.10
CA SER A 455 -0.28 17.31 -0.56
C SER A 455 0.02 18.56 0.27
N GLU A 456 -0.18 18.50 1.58
CA GLU A 456 0.14 19.61 2.49
C GLU A 456 1.64 19.84 2.60
N MET A 457 2.45 18.77 2.59
CA MET A 457 3.91 18.86 2.61
C MET A 457 4.47 19.51 1.33
N ILE A 458 3.85 19.25 0.17
CA ILE A 458 4.19 19.94 -1.09
C ILE A 458 3.95 21.45 -0.95
N ASP A 459 2.79 21.84 -0.41
CA ASP A 459 2.48 23.25 -0.17
C ASP A 459 3.42 23.87 0.88
N GLU A 460 3.74 23.16 1.96
CA GLU A 460 4.70 23.57 3.00
C GLU A 460 6.07 23.92 2.39
N TYR A 461 6.60 23.07 1.51
CA TYR A 461 7.89 23.29 0.83
C TYR A 461 7.92 24.56 -0.02
N PHE A 462 6.94 24.74 -0.91
CA PHE A 462 6.92 25.90 -1.80
C PHE A 462 6.55 27.19 -1.06
N LEU A 463 5.68 27.14 -0.04
CA LEU A 463 5.37 28.29 0.82
C LEU A 463 6.58 28.73 1.65
N ALA A 464 7.36 27.81 2.22
CA ALA A 464 8.59 28.12 2.94
C ALA A 464 9.61 28.84 2.04
N SER A 465 9.73 28.39 0.80
CA SER A 465 10.61 29.00 -0.20
C SER A 465 10.17 30.41 -0.58
N SER A 466 8.86 30.67 -0.69
CA SER A 466 8.31 32.00 -1.03
C SER A 466 8.62 33.10 0.00
N LYS A 467 8.85 32.73 1.26
CA LYS A 467 9.07 33.68 2.37
C LYS A 467 10.50 34.25 2.40
N LYS A 468 11.46 33.61 1.72
CA LYS A 468 12.88 34.02 1.68
C LYS A 468 13.20 35.09 0.61
N ALA A 469 12.19 35.69 -0.02
CA ALA A 469 12.32 36.63 -1.16
C ALA A 469 12.99 36.05 -2.43
N ASP A 470 13.12 34.72 -2.49
CA ASP A 470 13.78 33.98 -3.56
C ASP A 470 12.76 33.33 -4.52
N ASP A 471 13.16 33.16 -5.77
CA ASP A 471 12.41 32.43 -6.80
C ASP A 471 12.54 30.91 -6.68
N TYR A 472 11.67 30.18 -7.38
CA TYR A 472 11.67 28.70 -7.44
C TYR A 472 12.57 28.16 -8.57
N LEU A 473 13.42 28.99 -9.19
CA LEU A 473 14.18 28.60 -10.40
C LEU A 473 15.07 27.37 -10.18
N ASN A 474 15.55 27.15 -8.95
CA ASN A 474 16.42 26.01 -8.59
C ASN A 474 15.74 25.03 -7.60
N ASN A 475 14.43 25.14 -7.40
CA ASN A 475 13.71 24.30 -6.44
C ASN A 475 13.23 23.00 -7.11
N ILE A 476 13.65 21.87 -6.53
CA ILE A 476 13.08 20.56 -6.84
C ILE A 476 12.67 19.88 -5.54
N LEU A 477 11.39 19.58 -5.40
CA LEU A 477 10.92 18.77 -4.28
C LEU A 477 11.07 17.28 -4.62
N PHE A 478 11.92 16.58 -3.89
CA PHE A 478 12.09 15.14 -4.02
C PHE A 478 11.14 14.38 -3.09
N MET A 479 10.39 13.45 -3.69
CA MET A 479 9.50 12.50 -3.02
C MET A 479 10.04 11.08 -3.23
N ILE A 480 10.47 10.45 -2.13
CA ILE A 480 11.18 9.18 -2.18
C ILE A 480 10.34 8.11 -1.47
N ALA A 481 10.18 6.97 -2.13
CA ALA A 481 9.50 5.82 -1.54
C ALA A 481 10.01 4.54 -2.15
N ASP A 482 9.94 3.45 -1.40
CA ASP A 482 10.07 2.12 -1.97
C ASP A 482 8.91 1.78 -2.93
N PHE A 483 9.09 0.68 -3.66
CA PHE A 483 8.06 0.14 -4.54
C PHE A 483 6.75 -0.16 -3.79
N GLY A 484 5.63 0.06 -4.46
CA GLY A 484 4.31 -0.31 -3.94
C GLY A 484 3.72 0.61 -2.87
N LYS A 485 4.41 1.70 -2.49
CA LYS A 485 3.94 2.71 -1.51
C LYS A 485 2.98 3.77 -2.07
N GLY A 486 2.62 3.71 -3.36
CA GLY A 486 1.58 4.58 -3.94
C GLY A 486 2.02 5.93 -4.50
N LYS A 487 3.33 6.16 -4.76
CA LYS A 487 3.86 7.41 -5.36
C LYS A 487 3.10 7.82 -6.64
N THR A 488 3.04 6.90 -7.62
CA THR A 488 2.38 7.14 -8.92
C THR A 488 0.88 7.37 -8.75
N SER A 489 0.21 6.60 -7.90
CA SER A 489 -1.22 6.77 -7.61
C SER A 489 -1.51 8.15 -7.01
N PHE A 490 -0.65 8.62 -6.09
CA PHE A 490 -0.72 9.97 -5.55
C PHE A 490 -0.54 11.04 -6.63
N LEU A 491 0.53 10.98 -7.43
CA LEU A 491 0.82 12.00 -8.44
C LEU A 491 -0.29 12.09 -9.48
N LYS A 492 -0.79 10.95 -9.97
CA LYS A 492 -1.91 10.88 -10.92
C LYS A 492 -3.20 11.47 -10.35
N ASN A 493 -3.55 11.10 -9.12
CA ASN A 493 -4.74 11.62 -8.44
C ASN A 493 -4.62 13.14 -8.17
N TYR A 494 -3.44 13.60 -7.74
CA TYR A 494 -3.16 15.01 -7.51
C TYR A 494 -3.24 15.83 -8.81
N ALA A 495 -2.65 15.33 -9.90
CA ALA A 495 -2.75 15.93 -11.22
C ALA A 495 -4.21 16.03 -11.71
N SER A 496 -4.98 14.96 -11.54
CA SER A 496 -6.41 14.93 -11.88
C SER A 496 -7.20 15.97 -11.07
N ASN A 497 -7.01 16.05 -9.75
CA ASN A 497 -7.73 17.00 -8.91
C ASN A 497 -7.41 18.46 -9.28
N LEU A 498 -6.15 18.75 -9.60
CA LEU A 498 -5.73 20.05 -10.10
C LEU A 498 -6.34 20.35 -11.48
N ALA A 499 -6.36 19.38 -12.39
CA ALA A 499 -6.91 19.57 -13.74
C ALA A 499 -8.42 19.78 -13.69
N GLN A 500 -9.13 19.03 -12.86
CA GLN A 500 -10.56 19.24 -12.61
C GLN A 500 -10.84 20.62 -12.02
N SER A 501 -10.01 21.09 -11.09
CA SER A 501 -10.14 22.43 -10.52
C SER A 501 -9.88 23.49 -11.58
N TYR A 502 -8.81 23.37 -12.37
CA TYR A 502 -8.46 24.30 -13.44
C TYR A 502 -9.53 24.35 -14.55
N LEU A 503 -10.09 23.20 -14.95
CA LEU A 503 -11.21 23.13 -15.89
C LEU A 503 -12.47 23.81 -15.36
N LYS A 504 -12.67 23.82 -14.03
CA LYS A 504 -13.83 24.45 -13.37
C LYS A 504 -13.65 25.94 -13.10
N THR A 505 -12.43 26.42 -12.87
CA THR A 505 -12.18 27.79 -12.37
C THR A 505 -11.32 28.64 -13.30
N HIS A 506 -10.60 28.03 -14.25
CA HIS A 506 -9.55 28.66 -15.06
C HIS A 506 -8.47 29.40 -14.25
N GLN A 507 -8.36 29.06 -12.96
CA GLN A 507 -7.45 29.68 -12.01
C GLN A 507 -6.72 28.61 -11.19
N GLY A 508 -5.54 28.95 -10.69
CA GLY A 508 -4.68 28.04 -9.92
C GLY A 508 -3.58 27.41 -10.77
N LEU A 509 -2.93 26.39 -10.20
CA LEU A 509 -1.80 25.72 -10.81
C LEU A 509 -2.24 24.89 -12.03
N PHE A 510 -1.53 25.05 -13.14
CA PHE A 510 -1.72 24.27 -14.35
C PHE A 510 -0.91 22.96 -14.27
N PRO A 511 -1.57 21.79 -14.15
CA PRO A 511 -0.89 20.54 -13.86
C PRO A 511 -0.32 19.87 -15.11
N VAL A 512 0.92 19.40 -15.00
CA VAL A 512 1.57 18.57 -16.02
C VAL A 512 2.19 17.34 -15.36
N TYR A 513 1.50 16.21 -15.43
CA TYR A 513 2.06 14.89 -15.14
C TYR A 513 2.89 14.35 -16.32
N LEU A 514 4.11 13.89 -16.03
CA LEU A 514 5.00 13.19 -16.95
C LEU A 514 5.65 12.00 -16.23
N ASN A 515 5.61 10.83 -16.85
CA ASN A 515 6.36 9.66 -16.39
C ASN A 515 7.68 9.54 -17.17
N LEU A 516 8.80 9.43 -16.45
CA LEU A 516 10.14 9.37 -17.04
C LEU A 516 10.50 8.02 -17.65
N ASN A 517 9.65 6.98 -17.53
CA ASN A 517 9.82 5.74 -18.29
C ASN A 517 9.77 5.91 -19.82
N GLN A 518 9.40 7.10 -20.30
CA GLN A 518 9.44 7.51 -21.69
C GLN A 518 10.53 8.56 -21.99
N TYR A 519 11.51 8.75 -21.10
CA TYR A 519 12.54 9.79 -21.20
C TYR A 519 13.18 9.87 -22.60
N ASP A 520 13.63 8.74 -23.15
CA ASP A 520 14.34 8.68 -24.44
C ASP A 520 13.47 9.08 -25.64
N ARG A 521 12.14 9.03 -25.51
CA ARG A 521 11.22 9.50 -26.57
C ARG A 521 11.27 11.01 -26.74
N TYR A 522 11.66 11.74 -25.70
CA TYR A 522 11.53 13.19 -25.59
C TYR A 522 12.85 13.95 -25.38
N SER A 523 13.95 13.26 -25.07
CA SER A 523 15.26 13.85 -24.72
C SER A 523 16.01 14.53 -25.90
N ASN A 524 15.72 14.17 -27.14
CA ASN A 524 16.53 14.56 -28.32
C ASN A 524 16.32 15.98 -28.90
N SER A 525 15.76 16.96 -28.17
CA SER A 525 15.46 18.30 -28.73
C SER A 525 15.81 19.47 -27.78
N PRO A 526 16.47 20.54 -28.27
CA PRO A 526 17.27 21.46 -27.43
C PRO A 526 16.50 22.61 -26.73
N THR A 527 15.17 22.63 -26.71
CA THR A 527 14.40 23.79 -26.21
C THR A 527 13.66 23.53 -24.90
N LEU A 528 14.09 24.15 -23.80
CA LEU A 528 13.47 24.11 -22.45
C LEU A 528 13.31 22.70 -21.84
N GLY A 529 14.13 21.76 -22.30
CA GLY A 529 14.25 20.41 -21.78
C GLY A 529 13.07 19.48 -22.05
N ILE A 530 13.07 18.33 -21.38
CA ILE A 530 12.15 17.22 -21.65
C ILE A 530 10.67 17.58 -21.53
N ILE A 531 10.29 18.41 -20.55
CA ILE A 531 8.87 18.72 -20.29
C ILE A 531 8.28 19.53 -21.46
N ALA A 532 9.03 20.52 -21.97
CA ALA A 532 8.61 21.27 -23.14
C ALA A 532 8.46 20.37 -24.37
N ASN A 533 9.40 19.43 -24.57
CA ASN A 533 9.35 18.47 -25.67
C ASN A 533 8.16 17.51 -25.57
N TYR A 534 7.85 17.04 -24.36
CA TYR A 534 6.67 16.21 -24.10
C TYR A 534 5.38 16.95 -24.47
N LEU A 535 5.22 18.19 -24.00
CA LEU A 535 4.07 19.03 -24.30
C LEU A 535 3.93 19.32 -25.81
N ALA A 536 5.04 19.59 -26.48
CA ALA A 536 5.06 19.86 -27.92
C ALA A 536 4.74 18.61 -28.76
N LYS A 537 5.29 17.45 -28.43
CA LYS A 537 5.08 16.23 -29.22
C LYS A 537 3.73 15.57 -28.96
N VAL A 538 3.30 15.50 -27.69
CA VAL A 538 2.09 14.76 -27.31
C VAL A 538 0.85 15.61 -27.48
N PHE A 539 0.89 16.87 -27.03
CA PHE A 539 -0.28 17.76 -27.01
C PHE A 539 -0.19 18.90 -28.03
N LYS A 540 0.88 18.97 -28.84
CA LYS A 540 1.11 20.09 -29.79
C LYS A 540 1.12 21.46 -29.09
N ILE A 541 1.53 21.50 -27.82
CA ILE A 541 1.60 22.73 -27.03
C ILE A 541 3.01 23.32 -27.16
N ASP A 542 3.11 24.50 -27.77
CA ASP A 542 4.29 25.34 -27.62
C ASP A 542 4.18 26.16 -26.32
N ILE A 543 4.85 25.65 -25.29
CA ILE A 543 4.86 26.28 -23.96
C ILE A 543 5.48 27.69 -23.99
N LYS A 544 6.33 28.01 -24.97
CA LYS A 544 6.96 29.34 -25.10
C LYS A 544 6.01 30.41 -25.60
N SER A 545 4.89 30.04 -26.20
CA SER A 545 3.92 31.01 -26.70
C SER A 545 3.43 31.91 -25.57
N ASP A 546 3.16 33.19 -25.86
CA ASP A 546 2.78 34.20 -24.86
C ASP A 546 1.58 33.80 -24.00
N TYR A 547 0.72 32.93 -24.53
CA TYR A 547 -0.43 32.39 -23.83
C TYR A 547 -0.03 31.36 -22.76
N PHE A 548 0.75 30.33 -23.12
CA PHE A 548 1.16 29.28 -22.19
C PHE A 548 2.26 29.76 -21.24
N ARG A 549 3.18 30.59 -21.72
CA ARG A 549 4.27 31.18 -20.93
C ARG A 549 3.79 31.93 -19.69
N LYS A 550 2.56 32.45 -19.66
CA LYS A 550 2.01 33.23 -18.54
C LYS A 550 1.26 32.41 -17.49
N LYS A 551 1.11 31.08 -17.64
CA LYS A 551 0.40 30.23 -16.68
C LYS A 551 1.34 29.79 -15.55
N GLU A 552 0.83 29.71 -14.32
CA GLU A 552 1.59 29.14 -13.19
C GLU A 552 1.52 27.61 -13.24
N TYR A 553 2.66 26.93 -13.39
CA TYR A 553 2.71 25.48 -13.59
C TYR A 553 3.03 24.71 -12.30
N ILE A 554 2.53 23.47 -12.25
CA ILE A 554 3.08 22.42 -11.42
C ILE A 554 3.43 21.20 -12.26
N PHE A 555 4.71 20.88 -12.31
CA PHE A 555 5.28 19.75 -13.03
C PHE A 555 5.44 18.58 -12.06
N LEU A 556 4.65 17.53 -12.30
CA LEU A 556 4.61 16.31 -11.50
C LEU A 556 5.35 15.23 -12.27
N ILE A 557 6.62 15.03 -11.90
CA ILE A 557 7.54 14.15 -12.61
C ILE A 557 7.65 12.84 -11.85
N ASP A 558 7.24 11.75 -12.49
CA ASP A 558 7.17 10.42 -11.89
C ASP A 558 8.31 9.53 -12.38
N SER A 559 8.74 8.63 -11.49
CA SER A 559 9.61 7.50 -11.80
C SER A 559 10.99 7.91 -12.35
N LEU A 560 11.73 8.77 -11.63
CA LEU A 560 13.13 9.09 -11.99
C LEU A 560 14.02 7.84 -12.06
N ASP A 561 13.77 6.86 -11.20
CA ASP A 561 14.37 5.52 -11.24
C ASP A 561 14.07 4.75 -12.55
N GLU A 562 13.09 5.20 -13.33
CA GLU A 562 12.69 4.65 -14.62
C GLU A 562 13.11 5.55 -15.81
N SER A 563 13.99 6.55 -15.62
CA SER A 563 14.48 7.47 -16.69
C SER A 563 15.60 7.00 -17.66
N GLY A 564 16.59 6.22 -17.25
CA GLY A 564 17.51 5.48 -18.14
C GLY A 564 18.52 4.64 -17.34
N GLU A 565 19.78 4.64 -17.74
CA GLU A 565 20.85 4.13 -16.89
C GLU A 565 20.83 4.83 -15.51
N LEU A 566 21.03 4.11 -14.41
CA LEU A 566 21.05 4.72 -13.07
C LEU A 566 22.47 5.13 -12.64
N SER A 567 23.30 5.52 -13.60
CA SER A 567 24.61 6.10 -13.34
C SER A 567 24.46 7.54 -12.86
N GLU A 568 25.39 8.00 -12.02
CA GLU A 568 25.42 9.37 -11.51
C GLU A 568 25.35 10.41 -12.64
N SER A 569 26.11 10.18 -13.71
CA SER A 569 26.14 11.06 -14.89
C SER A 569 24.81 11.12 -15.66
N HIS A 570 24.05 10.03 -15.69
CA HIS A 570 22.75 9.99 -16.36
C HIS A 570 21.68 10.66 -15.50
N ILE A 571 21.64 10.37 -14.20
CA ILE A 571 20.73 11.04 -13.26
C ILE A 571 20.94 12.55 -13.27
N ASP A 572 22.20 12.99 -13.25
CA ASP A 572 22.56 14.40 -13.40
C ASP A 572 22.01 15.02 -14.68
N ARG A 573 22.08 14.30 -15.80
CA ARG A 573 21.58 14.76 -17.10
C ARG A 573 20.06 14.88 -17.08
N VAL A 574 19.36 13.86 -16.59
CA VAL A 574 17.89 13.83 -16.53
C VAL A 574 17.36 14.95 -15.63
N VAL A 575 17.95 15.12 -14.43
CA VAL A 575 17.51 16.17 -13.49
C VAL A 575 17.77 17.57 -14.05
N LYS A 576 18.91 17.79 -14.72
CA LYS A 576 19.16 19.06 -15.44
C LYS A 576 18.12 19.30 -16.53
N ASP A 577 17.84 18.29 -17.34
CA ASP A 577 16.87 18.36 -18.44
C ASP A 577 15.43 18.64 -17.95
N ILE A 578 15.05 18.13 -16.78
CA ILE A 578 13.79 18.47 -16.10
C ILE A 578 13.79 19.95 -15.68
N LEU A 579 14.89 20.42 -15.11
CA LEU A 579 14.99 21.78 -14.57
C LEU A 579 15.01 22.87 -15.65
N GLU A 580 15.44 22.56 -16.87
CA GLU A 580 15.44 23.51 -18.00
C GLU A 580 14.08 24.19 -18.23
N ILE A 581 12.97 23.57 -17.83
CA ILE A 581 11.63 24.17 -17.93
C ILE A 581 11.48 25.46 -17.10
N GLN A 582 12.26 25.60 -16.02
CA GLN A 582 12.26 26.79 -15.17
C GLN A 582 12.79 28.03 -15.92
N ASN A 583 13.54 27.83 -17.01
CA ASN A 583 14.04 28.91 -17.87
C ASN A 583 12.96 29.49 -18.81
N LEU A 584 11.70 29.00 -18.75
CA LEU A 584 10.59 29.45 -19.60
C LEU A 584 10.34 30.97 -19.51
N ASP A 585 10.33 31.53 -18.30
CA ASP A 585 10.28 32.97 -18.07
C ASP A 585 10.90 33.32 -16.71
N SER A 586 12.24 33.41 -16.69
CA SER A 586 13.03 33.73 -15.50
C SER A 586 12.76 35.11 -14.89
N ILE A 587 12.02 35.97 -15.61
CA ILE A 587 11.66 37.31 -15.15
C ILE A 587 10.24 37.29 -14.54
N ASN A 588 9.26 36.70 -15.22
CA ASN A 588 7.84 36.82 -14.81
C ASN A 588 7.23 35.55 -14.18
N GLN A 589 7.84 34.37 -14.32
CA GLN A 589 7.28 33.07 -13.86
C GLN A 589 8.20 32.35 -12.87
N ARG A 590 8.59 33.07 -11.82
CA ARG A 590 9.47 32.58 -10.74
C ARG A 590 8.81 31.58 -9.78
N LYS A 591 7.59 31.11 -10.08
CA LYS A 591 6.74 30.34 -9.15
C LYS A 591 6.34 28.95 -9.66
N ASN A 592 6.90 28.50 -10.79
CA ASN A 592 6.63 27.15 -11.29
C ASN A 592 7.15 26.09 -10.30
N ARG A 593 6.30 25.11 -9.99
CA ARG A 593 6.59 24.07 -9.01
C ARG A 593 7.09 22.81 -9.73
N VAL A 594 8.20 22.23 -9.29
CA VAL A 594 8.72 20.96 -9.81
C VAL A 594 8.80 19.95 -8.68
N VAL A 595 8.07 18.85 -8.86
CA VAL A 595 8.00 17.74 -7.90
C VAL A 595 8.47 16.48 -8.60
N VAL A 596 9.48 15.81 -8.05
CA VAL A 596 10.09 14.61 -8.62
C VAL A 596 9.90 13.44 -7.67
N ALA A 597 9.19 12.40 -8.12
CA ALA A 597 9.01 11.16 -7.39
C ALA A 597 9.96 10.06 -7.89
N THR A 598 10.54 9.30 -6.96
CA THR A 598 11.51 8.26 -7.29
C THR A 598 11.59 7.17 -6.22
N ARG A 599 12.08 5.99 -6.59
CA ARG A 599 12.64 5.03 -5.63
C ARG A 599 14.01 5.50 -5.11
N PRO A 600 14.48 4.98 -3.97
CA PRO A 600 15.88 5.15 -3.58
C PRO A 600 16.81 4.65 -4.70
N ILE A 601 17.81 5.46 -5.06
CA ILE A 601 18.82 5.16 -6.08
C ILE A 601 20.17 5.17 -5.36
N ALA A 602 20.98 4.13 -5.56
CA ALA A 602 22.19 3.89 -4.78
C ALA A 602 23.28 4.98 -4.94
N LYS A 603 23.35 5.65 -6.10
CA LYS A 603 24.36 6.68 -6.41
C LYS A 603 23.73 7.90 -7.10
N GLY A 604 24.26 9.10 -6.83
CA GLY A 604 23.92 10.35 -7.51
C GLY A 604 22.69 11.08 -6.99
N LEU A 605 21.67 10.36 -6.48
CA LEU A 605 20.43 11.02 -6.02
C LEU A 605 20.64 11.87 -4.77
N LYS A 606 21.46 11.42 -3.81
CA LYS A 606 21.74 12.17 -2.58
C LYS A 606 22.31 13.55 -2.90
N GLU A 607 23.27 13.58 -3.83
CA GLU A 607 23.91 14.79 -4.32
C GLU A 607 22.90 15.72 -5.01
N GLN A 608 21.96 15.18 -5.79
CA GLN A 608 20.91 15.99 -6.41
C GLN A 608 19.96 16.61 -5.39
N ILE A 609 19.57 15.87 -4.35
CA ILE A 609 18.64 16.39 -3.32
C ILE A 609 19.25 17.60 -2.61
N SER A 610 20.50 17.51 -2.16
CA SER A 610 21.18 18.64 -1.51
C SER A 610 21.45 19.80 -2.47
N LYS A 611 21.65 19.53 -3.76
CA LYS A 611 21.95 20.55 -4.77
C LYS A 611 20.75 21.45 -5.12
N TYR A 612 19.52 20.94 -5.08
CA TYR A 612 18.32 21.64 -5.56
C TYR A 612 17.38 22.14 -4.44
N ARG A 613 17.97 22.80 -3.44
CA ARG A 613 17.26 23.49 -2.33
C ARG A 613 16.28 22.57 -1.59
N PRO A 614 16.79 21.61 -0.79
CA PRO A 614 15.96 20.73 0.03
C PRO A 614 15.18 21.50 1.10
N HIS A 615 14.20 20.86 1.74
CA HIS A 615 13.39 21.50 2.78
C HIS A 615 14.20 21.65 4.08
N GLU A 616 14.37 22.88 4.55
CA GLU A 616 15.10 23.18 5.79
C GLU A 616 14.17 23.13 7.01
N ILE A 617 14.46 22.25 7.97
CA ILE A 617 13.75 22.17 9.26
C ILE A 617 14.71 22.53 10.38
N SER A 618 14.32 23.46 11.25
CA SER A 618 15.09 23.87 12.41
C SER A 618 14.66 23.11 13.66
N PHE A 619 15.56 22.39 14.31
CA PHE A 619 15.32 21.76 15.61
C PHE A 619 15.90 22.61 16.74
N PRO A 620 15.14 22.88 17.82
CA PRO A 620 15.71 23.49 19.01
C PRO A 620 16.64 22.50 19.71
N ASP A 621 17.91 22.86 19.91
CA ASP A 621 18.83 22.05 20.71
C ASP A 621 18.35 21.97 22.18
N ASN A 622 18.79 20.95 22.94
CA ASN A 622 18.40 20.66 24.33
C ASN A 622 18.67 21.81 25.32
N LYS A 623 19.33 22.89 24.88
CA LYS A 623 19.61 24.12 25.63
C LYS A 623 18.98 25.39 25.03
N GLY A 624 18.30 25.32 23.89
CA GLY A 624 17.57 26.44 23.28
C GLY A 624 18.42 27.58 22.68
N VAL A 625 19.72 27.37 22.45
CA VAL A 625 20.65 28.45 22.01
C VAL A 625 21.15 28.30 20.57
N TYR A 626 21.19 27.08 20.02
CA TYR A 626 21.51 26.83 18.61
C TYR A 626 20.40 25.99 17.99
N SER A 627 19.88 26.39 16.83
CA SER A 627 18.96 25.56 16.05
C SER A 627 19.74 24.83 14.97
N GLU A 628 19.86 23.51 15.07
CA GLU A 628 20.41 22.71 13.97
C GLU A 628 19.41 22.72 12.81
N ILE A 629 19.86 23.11 11.62
CA ILE A 629 19.04 23.09 10.41
C ILE A 629 19.36 21.79 9.66
N THR A 630 18.34 20.99 9.41
CA THR A 630 18.47 19.78 8.60
C THR A 630 17.88 20.00 7.21
N GLU A 631 18.53 19.41 6.21
CA GLU A 631 18.03 19.34 4.84
C GLU A 631 17.16 18.10 4.68
N ASN A 632 15.92 18.24 4.20
CA ASN A 632 14.95 17.15 4.18
C ASN A 632 14.29 16.95 2.81
N TYR A 633 13.92 15.70 2.56
CA TYR A 633 13.06 15.27 1.45
C TYR A 633 11.79 14.59 2.00
N ILE A 634 10.78 14.40 1.16
CA ILE A 634 9.55 13.69 1.57
C ILE A 634 9.78 12.19 1.44
N SER A 635 9.63 11.46 2.54
CA SER A 635 9.53 10.01 2.54
C SER A 635 8.07 9.58 2.58
N PHE A 636 7.63 8.79 1.61
CA PHE A 636 6.29 8.23 1.59
C PHE A 636 6.14 7.09 2.58
N TYR A 637 5.04 7.11 3.32
CA TYR A 637 4.68 6.05 4.24
C TYR A 637 4.00 4.89 3.51
N GLY A 638 2.88 5.18 2.83
CA GLY A 638 1.97 4.19 2.27
C GLY A 638 0.59 4.26 2.94
N PHE A 639 -0.08 3.13 3.14
CA PHE A 639 -1.33 3.04 3.88
C PHE A 639 -1.09 3.03 5.38
N LYS A 640 -1.86 3.86 6.09
CA LYS A 640 -2.11 3.70 7.53
C LYS A 640 -2.87 2.41 7.79
N GLN A 641 -2.83 1.95 9.05
CA GLN A 641 -3.58 0.78 9.49
C GLN A 641 -5.06 0.82 9.03
N THR A 642 -5.75 1.93 9.28
CA THR A 642 -7.18 2.07 8.96
C THR A 642 -7.44 2.08 7.45
N GLN A 643 -6.54 2.68 6.68
CA GLN A 643 -6.65 2.77 5.21
C GLN A 643 -6.51 1.39 4.56
N PHE A 644 -5.69 0.51 5.13
CA PHE A 644 -5.53 -0.86 4.63
C PHE A 644 -6.86 -1.63 4.66
N ASP A 645 -7.52 -1.64 5.82
CA ASP A 645 -8.79 -2.34 6.00
C ASP A 645 -9.92 -1.70 5.17
N GLN A 646 -9.99 -0.36 5.14
CA GLN A 646 -10.98 0.39 4.34
C GLN A 646 -10.85 0.12 2.84
N TYR A 647 -9.61 0.09 2.33
CA TYR A 647 -9.34 -0.17 0.92
C TYR A 647 -9.83 -1.56 0.50
N ILE A 648 -9.54 -2.59 1.30
CA ILE A 648 -9.98 -3.96 1.03
C ILE A 648 -11.50 -4.08 1.16
N GLU A 649 -12.09 -3.45 2.18
CA GLU A 649 -13.55 -3.42 2.36
C GLU A 649 -14.26 -2.82 1.14
N PHE A 650 -13.78 -1.68 0.63
CA PHE A 650 -14.31 -1.05 -0.58
C PHE A 650 -14.21 -1.99 -1.79
N ALA A 651 -13.02 -2.57 -2.02
CA ALA A 651 -12.78 -3.46 -3.15
C ALA A 651 -13.66 -4.72 -3.10
N LEU A 652 -13.84 -5.31 -1.92
CA LEU A 652 -14.72 -6.47 -1.71
C LEU A 652 -16.20 -6.13 -1.89
N LYS A 653 -16.67 -4.96 -1.43
CA LYS A 653 -18.06 -4.51 -1.67
C LYS A 653 -18.35 -4.43 -3.16
N LYS A 654 -17.47 -3.78 -3.93
CA LYS A 654 -17.58 -3.70 -5.40
C LYS A 654 -17.55 -5.08 -6.04
N PHE A 655 -16.67 -5.97 -5.59
CA PHE A 655 -16.58 -7.34 -6.09
C PHE A 655 -17.87 -8.14 -5.86
N ILE A 656 -18.46 -8.07 -4.67
CA ILE A 656 -19.73 -8.76 -4.33
C ILE A 656 -20.85 -8.27 -5.25
N VAL A 657 -20.98 -6.95 -5.41
CA VAL A 657 -22.03 -6.32 -6.25
C VAL A 657 -21.84 -6.69 -7.72
N ASN A 658 -20.62 -6.57 -8.25
CA ASN A 658 -20.37 -6.76 -9.69
C ASN A 658 -20.46 -8.23 -10.14
N LYS A 659 -20.11 -9.20 -9.27
CA LYS A 659 -20.10 -10.63 -9.62
C LYS A 659 -21.27 -11.43 -9.04
N ASN A 660 -22.20 -10.80 -8.34
CA ASN A 660 -23.38 -11.43 -7.75
C ASN A 660 -23.03 -12.69 -6.91
N ILE A 661 -21.98 -12.54 -6.09
CA ILE A 661 -21.35 -13.65 -5.34
C ILE A 661 -22.25 -14.12 -4.19
N GLN A 662 -22.35 -15.43 -3.99
CA GLN A 662 -23.00 -16.00 -2.79
C GLN A 662 -21.95 -16.35 -1.74
N THR A 663 -21.94 -15.68 -0.58
CA THR A 663 -20.96 -15.92 0.49
C THR A 663 -20.92 -17.35 1.06
N LYS A 664 -21.93 -18.17 0.77
CA LYS A 664 -21.97 -19.60 1.11
C LYS A 664 -20.89 -20.43 0.39
N THR A 665 -20.37 -19.97 -0.75
CA THR A 665 -19.36 -20.71 -1.53
C THR A 665 -17.92 -20.50 -1.04
N PHE A 666 -17.72 -19.59 -0.08
CA PHE A 666 -16.41 -19.28 0.50
C PHE A 666 -16.16 -20.07 1.78
N SER A 667 -14.89 -20.34 2.10
CA SER A 667 -14.45 -21.04 3.31
C SER A 667 -13.56 -20.17 4.20
N GLY A 668 -13.29 -20.68 5.41
CA GLY A 668 -12.27 -20.14 6.31
C GLY A 668 -12.40 -18.65 6.64
N LEU A 669 -11.29 -17.93 6.49
CA LEU A 669 -11.20 -16.51 6.79
C LEU A 669 -11.92 -15.66 5.74
N SER A 670 -11.77 -16.03 4.47
CA SER A 670 -12.39 -15.32 3.34
C SER A 670 -13.89 -15.22 3.53
N LYS A 671 -14.53 -16.30 3.99
CA LYS A 671 -15.95 -16.29 4.37
C LYS A 671 -16.26 -15.31 5.49
N LYS A 672 -15.48 -15.30 6.57
CA LYS A 672 -15.69 -14.40 7.72
C LYS A 672 -15.58 -12.93 7.31
N ILE A 673 -14.56 -12.59 6.50
CA ILE A 673 -14.36 -11.24 5.98
C ILE A 673 -15.55 -10.83 5.11
N LEU A 674 -15.93 -11.65 4.13
CA LEU A 674 -17.05 -11.34 3.25
C LEU A 674 -18.38 -11.18 4.01
N GLN A 675 -18.64 -12.01 5.03
CA GLN A 675 -19.82 -11.88 5.89
C GLN A 675 -19.81 -10.57 6.71
N SER A 676 -18.65 -10.14 7.21
CA SER A 676 -18.52 -8.85 7.88
C SER A 676 -18.79 -7.69 6.91
N VAL A 677 -18.25 -7.77 5.69
CA VAL A 677 -18.48 -6.78 4.63
C VAL A 677 -19.95 -6.71 4.21
N GLU A 678 -20.62 -7.85 4.00
CA GLU A 678 -22.06 -7.92 3.71
C GLU A 678 -22.94 -7.35 4.82
N SER A 679 -22.54 -7.57 6.09
CA SER A 679 -23.25 -7.06 7.26
C SER A 679 -22.90 -5.61 7.64
N GLY A 680 -22.03 -4.95 6.85
CA GLY A 680 -21.61 -3.57 7.09
C GLY A 680 -20.76 -3.38 8.35
N LYS A 681 -20.11 -4.45 8.84
CA LYS A 681 -19.21 -4.40 10.00
C LYS A 681 -17.77 -4.18 9.53
N PRO A 682 -16.99 -3.33 10.24
CA PRO A 682 -15.58 -3.12 9.90
C PRO A 682 -14.79 -4.42 10.03
N ILE A 683 -13.86 -4.63 9.10
CA ILE A 683 -12.93 -5.76 9.13
C ILE A 683 -11.68 -5.38 9.93
N ALA A 684 -11.14 -6.32 10.73
CA ALA A 684 -9.89 -6.15 11.48
C ALA A 684 -8.78 -6.99 10.84
N LEU A 685 -8.58 -6.82 9.53
CA LEU A 685 -7.71 -7.70 8.74
C LEU A 685 -6.23 -7.33 8.93
N TYR A 686 -5.90 -6.05 9.00
CA TYR A 686 -4.53 -5.58 9.29
C TYR A 686 -3.98 -6.22 10.57
N GLU A 687 -4.77 -6.18 11.65
CA GLU A 687 -4.44 -6.80 12.95
C GLU A 687 -4.25 -8.31 12.82
N THR A 688 -5.10 -8.98 12.05
CA THR A 688 -4.99 -10.43 11.81
C THR A 688 -3.69 -10.79 11.07
N LEU A 689 -3.22 -9.94 10.14
CA LEU A 689 -2.03 -10.20 9.32
C LEU A 689 -0.71 -9.84 10.00
N LEU A 690 -0.69 -8.82 10.87
CA LEU A 690 0.53 -8.34 11.53
C LEU A 690 1.16 -9.37 12.48
N ASN A 691 0.36 -10.28 13.03
CA ASN A 691 0.75 -11.11 14.16
C ASN A 691 1.82 -12.15 13.84
N ASP A 692 1.69 -12.83 12.69
CA ASP A 692 2.58 -13.95 12.32
C ASP A 692 2.76 -14.10 10.79
N VAL A 693 2.13 -13.22 9.99
CA VAL A 693 2.01 -13.43 8.54
C VAL A 693 2.82 -12.40 7.75
N LEU A 694 2.65 -11.10 8.04
CA LEU A 694 3.33 -10.01 7.32
C LEU A 694 3.84 -8.95 8.30
N LYS A 695 4.92 -8.26 7.92
CA LYS A 695 5.49 -7.13 8.67
C LYS A 695 4.66 -5.86 8.46
N ALA A 696 4.73 -4.90 9.40
CA ALA A 696 4.11 -3.59 9.25
C ALA A 696 4.58 -2.83 7.99
N SER A 697 5.87 -2.95 7.65
CA SER A 697 6.45 -2.39 6.43
C SER A 697 5.96 -3.06 5.12
N GLU A 698 5.38 -4.27 5.20
CA GLU A 698 4.70 -4.94 4.08
C GLU A 698 3.23 -4.50 4.02
N LEU A 699 2.53 -4.44 5.16
CA LEU A 699 1.11 -4.05 5.24
C LEU A 699 0.87 -2.56 4.95
N SER A 700 1.85 -1.69 5.19
CA SER A 700 1.79 -0.28 4.79
C SER A 700 1.84 -0.10 3.26
N ARG A 701 2.10 -1.13 2.46
CA ARG A 701 2.20 -1.00 1.01
C ARG A 701 0.83 -1.29 0.34
N PRO A 702 0.22 -0.31 -0.35
CA PRO A 702 -1.00 -0.51 -1.14
C PRO A 702 -1.02 -1.76 -2.03
N ILE A 703 0.12 -2.13 -2.64
CA ILE A 703 0.19 -3.32 -3.49
C ILE A 703 -0.12 -4.61 -2.73
N PHE A 704 0.31 -4.73 -1.47
CA PHE A 704 -0.01 -5.89 -0.64
C PHE A 704 -1.49 -5.91 -0.27
N ALA A 705 -2.10 -4.76 0.00
CA ALA A 705 -3.55 -4.67 0.24
C ALA A 705 -4.35 -5.17 -0.97
N TYR A 706 -3.95 -4.76 -2.18
CA TYR A 706 -4.53 -5.25 -3.43
C TYR A 706 -4.35 -6.76 -3.61
N MET A 707 -3.18 -7.28 -3.33
CA MET A 707 -2.91 -8.71 -3.47
C MET A 707 -3.71 -9.55 -2.46
N ILE A 708 -3.81 -9.11 -1.21
CA ILE A 708 -4.66 -9.74 -0.19
C ILE A 708 -6.13 -9.73 -0.63
N TYR A 709 -6.60 -8.61 -1.16
CA TYR A 709 -7.94 -8.52 -1.76
C TYR A 709 -8.16 -9.57 -2.86
N LYS A 710 -7.19 -9.80 -3.75
CA LYS A 710 -7.28 -10.83 -4.79
C LYS A 710 -7.32 -12.24 -4.22
N LEU A 711 -6.51 -12.55 -3.19
CA LEU A 711 -6.55 -13.86 -2.54
C LEU A 711 -7.88 -14.14 -1.84
N ILE A 712 -8.48 -13.13 -1.22
CA ILE A 712 -9.82 -13.26 -0.62
C ILE A 712 -10.85 -13.50 -1.72
N SER A 713 -10.74 -12.76 -2.82
CA SER A 713 -11.65 -12.86 -3.97
C SER A 713 -11.54 -14.19 -4.73
N SER A 714 -10.39 -14.86 -4.67
CA SER A 714 -10.17 -16.22 -5.21
C SER A 714 -10.59 -17.34 -4.26
N ASN A 715 -11.10 -17.02 -3.06
CA ASN A 715 -11.43 -17.97 -1.99
C ASN A 715 -10.21 -18.82 -1.56
N THR A 716 -9.03 -18.20 -1.49
CA THR A 716 -7.81 -18.88 -1.05
C THR A 716 -7.66 -18.70 0.46
N ASP A 717 -7.58 -19.79 1.23
CA ASP A 717 -7.27 -19.74 2.66
C ASP A 717 -5.74 -19.73 2.85
N PHE A 718 -5.17 -18.53 3.01
CA PHE A 718 -3.71 -18.31 3.01
C PHE A 718 -3.10 -18.04 4.39
N ILE A 719 -3.89 -17.62 5.39
CA ILE A 719 -3.37 -17.25 6.73
C ILE A 719 -2.88 -18.48 7.50
N ASP A 720 -3.57 -19.61 7.38
CA ASP A 720 -3.23 -20.86 8.08
C ASP A 720 -1.85 -21.45 7.68
N LEU A 721 -1.20 -20.83 6.69
CA LEU A 721 0.08 -21.23 6.11
C LEU A 721 1.21 -20.24 6.41
N GLY A 722 0.92 -19.21 7.21
CA GLY A 722 1.84 -18.15 7.58
C GLY A 722 2.37 -17.37 6.37
N LYS A 723 3.48 -16.65 6.58
CA LYS A 723 4.12 -15.81 5.55
C LYS A 723 4.36 -16.54 4.22
N VAL A 724 4.83 -17.78 4.28
CA VAL A 724 5.17 -18.58 3.08
C VAL A 724 3.94 -18.84 2.22
N GLY A 725 2.82 -19.26 2.83
CA GLY A 725 1.58 -19.50 2.08
C GLY A 725 1.05 -18.25 1.39
N VAL A 726 1.16 -17.08 2.03
CA VAL A 726 0.76 -15.80 1.41
C VAL A 726 1.59 -15.50 0.18
N TYR A 727 2.92 -15.57 0.29
CA TYR A 727 3.81 -15.28 -0.83
C TYR A 727 3.66 -16.29 -1.98
N ILE A 728 3.50 -17.59 -1.70
CA ILE A 728 3.24 -18.60 -2.75
C ILE A 728 1.89 -18.36 -3.41
N SER A 729 0.84 -18.08 -2.62
CA SER A 729 -0.49 -17.78 -3.15
C SER A 729 -0.44 -16.57 -4.09
N PHE A 730 0.31 -15.53 -3.71
CA PHE A 730 0.57 -14.37 -4.56
C PHE A 730 1.32 -14.72 -5.83
N LEU A 731 2.40 -15.51 -5.73
CA LEU A 731 3.14 -15.97 -6.90
C LEU A 731 2.22 -16.75 -7.86
N ASN A 732 1.40 -17.66 -7.34
CA ASN A 732 0.50 -18.47 -8.17
C ASN A 732 -0.59 -17.59 -8.82
N GLN A 733 -1.18 -16.67 -8.05
CA GLN A 733 -2.21 -15.76 -8.57
C GLN A 733 -1.67 -14.80 -9.64
N LEU A 734 -0.53 -14.17 -9.39
CA LEU A 734 0.06 -13.20 -10.32
C LEU A 734 0.54 -13.86 -11.61
N THR A 735 1.01 -15.11 -11.58
CA THR A 735 1.47 -15.80 -12.79
C THR A 735 0.27 -16.13 -13.69
N LYS A 736 -0.87 -16.44 -13.07
CA LYS A 736 -2.13 -16.77 -13.73
C LYS A 736 -2.87 -15.56 -14.30
N GLU A 737 -2.84 -14.42 -13.59
CA GLU A 737 -3.53 -13.19 -14.00
C GLU A 737 -2.67 -12.24 -14.86
N ALA A 738 -1.41 -12.58 -15.10
CA ALA A 738 -0.53 -11.70 -15.85
C ALA A 738 -1.06 -11.49 -17.30
N LYS A 739 -0.95 -10.26 -17.80
CA LYS A 739 -1.49 -9.83 -19.10
C LYS A 739 -0.37 -9.39 -20.03
N HIS A 740 -0.50 -9.65 -21.34
CA HIS A 740 0.42 -9.09 -22.32
C HIS A 740 0.13 -7.60 -22.53
N LYS A 741 1.16 -6.76 -22.46
CA LYS A 741 1.06 -5.30 -22.62
C LYS A 741 0.45 -4.88 -23.97
N ASP A 742 0.67 -5.68 -25.00
CA ASP A 742 0.21 -5.41 -26.37
C ASP A 742 -1.00 -6.27 -26.78
N ASP A 743 -1.46 -7.16 -25.90
CA ASP A 743 -2.64 -8.01 -26.10
C ASP A 743 -3.43 -8.14 -24.79
N ILE A 744 -4.33 -7.18 -24.58
CA ILE A 744 -5.21 -7.08 -23.41
C ILE A 744 -6.17 -8.30 -23.32
N ALA A 745 -6.39 -9.01 -24.43
CA ALA A 745 -7.26 -10.19 -24.48
C ALA A 745 -6.52 -11.51 -24.22
N HIS A 746 -5.19 -11.51 -24.16
CA HIS A 746 -4.40 -12.71 -23.91
C HIS A 746 -4.69 -13.27 -22.52
N LYS A 747 -5.10 -14.55 -22.47
CA LYS A 747 -5.31 -15.29 -21.22
C LYS A 747 -4.24 -16.36 -21.09
N VAL A 748 -3.45 -16.26 -20.03
CA VAL A 748 -2.45 -17.27 -19.67
C VAL A 748 -3.15 -18.60 -19.42
N ASN A 749 -2.69 -19.64 -20.10
CA ASN A 749 -3.10 -21.01 -19.79
C ASN A 749 -2.16 -21.62 -18.73
N ILE A 750 -2.62 -22.69 -18.09
CA ILE A 750 -1.89 -23.34 -16.99
C ILE A 750 -0.51 -23.89 -17.40
N ARG A 751 -0.31 -24.19 -18.69
CA ARG A 751 1.00 -24.64 -19.22
C ARG A 751 2.00 -23.48 -19.30
N GLU A 752 1.53 -22.32 -19.75
CA GLU A 752 2.31 -21.08 -19.75
C GLU A 752 2.65 -20.68 -18.32
N GLU A 753 1.70 -20.77 -17.38
CA GLU A 753 1.93 -20.50 -15.96
C GLU A 753 3.12 -21.30 -15.40
N PHE A 754 3.13 -22.61 -15.61
CA PHE A 754 4.21 -23.49 -15.14
C PHE A 754 5.54 -23.20 -15.86
N THR A 755 5.50 -22.83 -17.14
CA THR A 755 6.69 -22.45 -17.91
C THR A 755 7.29 -21.12 -17.42
N TYR A 756 6.45 -20.14 -17.14
CA TYR A 756 6.85 -18.84 -16.61
C TYR A 756 7.52 -18.96 -15.25
N ARG A 757 7.12 -19.96 -14.44
CA ARG A 757 7.79 -20.25 -13.18
C ARG A 757 9.27 -20.57 -13.35
N ASN A 758 9.64 -21.26 -14.43
CA ASN A 758 11.05 -21.56 -14.75
C ASN A 758 11.85 -20.29 -15.10
N VAL A 759 11.25 -19.36 -15.83
CA VAL A 759 11.87 -18.05 -16.17
C VAL A 759 12.05 -17.19 -14.92
N LEU A 760 11.08 -17.21 -13.99
CA LEU A 760 11.19 -16.52 -12.71
C LEU A 760 12.30 -17.09 -11.83
N HIS A 761 12.46 -18.42 -11.78
CA HIS A 761 13.60 -19.05 -11.08
C HIS A 761 14.93 -18.62 -11.69
N ALA A 762 15.07 -18.64 -13.02
CA ALA A 762 16.28 -18.15 -13.70
C ALA A 762 16.60 -16.68 -13.36
N SER A 763 15.57 -15.84 -13.31
CA SER A 763 15.70 -14.43 -12.94
C SER A 763 16.16 -14.26 -11.48
N ALA A 764 15.65 -15.07 -10.56
CA ALA A 764 16.03 -15.05 -9.14
C ALA A 764 17.48 -15.53 -8.90
N ILE A 765 17.94 -16.54 -9.65
CA ILE A 765 19.34 -17.00 -9.62
C ILE A 765 20.28 -15.89 -10.05
N LEU A 766 19.99 -15.26 -11.19
CA LEU A 766 20.82 -14.16 -11.70
C LEU A 766 20.85 -12.97 -10.72
N TRP A 767 19.72 -12.66 -10.10
CA TRP A 767 19.64 -11.65 -9.04
C TRP A 767 20.54 -11.96 -7.85
N GLN A 768 20.54 -13.21 -7.38
CA GLN A 768 21.39 -13.65 -6.28
C GLN A 768 22.88 -13.58 -6.66
N TYR A 769 23.23 -13.94 -7.90
CA TYR A 769 24.59 -13.82 -8.42
C TYR A 769 25.06 -12.37 -8.46
N LYS A 770 24.30 -11.46 -9.09
CA LYS A 770 24.69 -10.03 -9.17
C LYS A 770 24.82 -9.39 -7.79
N ARG A 771 23.94 -9.74 -6.85
CA ARG A 771 24.03 -9.33 -5.45
C ARG A 771 25.32 -9.82 -4.79
N HIS A 772 25.71 -11.08 -5.04
CA HIS A 772 26.94 -11.64 -4.48
C HIS A 772 28.19 -10.94 -5.04
N SER A 773 28.18 -10.59 -6.33
CA SER A 773 29.26 -9.86 -7.01
C SER A 773 29.34 -8.36 -6.65
N ASN A 774 28.48 -7.85 -5.75
CA ASN A 774 28.30 -6.41 -5.47
C ASN A 774 27.97 -5.57 -6.72
N GLU A 775 27.42 -6.21 -7.75
CA GLU A 775 26.96 -5.53 -8.96
C GLU A 775 25.58 -4.90 -8.76
N GLN A 776 25.18 -4.05 -9.70
CA GLN A 776 23.83 -3.52 -9.72
C GLN A 776 22.82 -4.67 -9.88
N ILE A 777 21.79 -4.65 -9.05
CA ILE A 777 20.74 -5.68 -8.95
C ILE A 777 19.85 -5.78 -10.22
N SER A 778 20.07 -4.90 -11.21
CA SER A 778 19.40 -4.94 -12.51
C SER A 778 19.85 -6.14 -13.36
N LEU A 779 18.88 -6.90 -13.86
CA LEU A 779 19.01 -8.08 -14.70
C LEU A 779 18.82 -7.67 -16.17
N THR A 780 19.71 -8.04 -17.08
CA THR A 780 19.42 -7.81 -18.50
C THR A 780 18.61 -8.97 -19.07
N LYS A 781 17.75 -8.71 -20.06
CA LYS A 781 17.02 -9.77 -20.77
C LYS A 781 17.97 -10.79 -21.39
N ALA A 782 19.08 -10.32 -21.95
CA ALA A 782 20.11 -11.19 -22.53
C ALA A 782 20.76 -12.09 -21.47
N ASP A 783 21.07 -11.57 -20.28
CA ASP A 783 21.61 -12.37 -19.17
C ASP A 783 20.59 -13.41 -18.68
N ILE A 784 19.30 -13.07 -18.65
CA ILE A 784 18.24 -14.03 -18.33
C ILE A 784 18.18 -15.12 -19.39
N CYS A 785 18.24 -14.79 -20.68
CA CYS A 785 18.33 -15.78 -21.76
C CYS A 785 19.55 -16.70 -21.59
N ARG A 786 20.74 -16.13 -21.33
CA ARG A 786 21.97 -16.90 -21.06
C ARG A 786 21.81 -17.82 -19.84
N THR A 787 21.12 -17.35 -18.80
CA THR A 787 20.84 -18.12 -17.59
C THR A 787 19.86 -19.27 -17.86
N ILE A 788 18.80 -19.03 -18.64
CA ILE A 788 17.83 -20.06 -19.04
C ILE A 788 18.49 -21.12 -19.91
N ASP A 789 19.33 -20.69 -20.87
CA ASP A 789 20.02 -21.60 -21.77
C ASP A 789 21.23 -22.29 -21.15
N GLU A 790 21.68 -21.79 -20.00
CA GLU A 790 22.86 -22.24 -19.26
C GLU A 790 24.12 -22.22 -20.14
N SER A 791 24.28 -21.18 -20.95
CA SER A 791 25.43 -21.03 -21.86
C SER A 791 25.72 -19.58 -22.22
N GLU A 792 26.99 -19.28 -22.53
CA GLU A 792 27.39 -18.03 -23.19
C GLU A 792 26.96 -18.07 -24.66
N ILE A 793 25.67 -17.83 -24.94
CA ILE A 793 25.08 -17.84 -26.29
C ILE A 793 25.86 -16.91 -27.24
N ASP A 794 26.13 -15.69 -26.78
CA ASP A 794 26.94 -14.66 -27.45
C ASP A 794 27.31 -13.56 -26.44
N ARG A 795 28.38 -12.81 -26.73
CA ARG A 795 28.75 -11.61 -25.96
C ARG A 795 27.91 -10.39 -26.35
N ASP A 796 27.38 -10.34 -27.57
CA ASP A 796 26.48 -9.26 -27.99
C ASP A 796 25.03 -9.57 -27.58
N ASP A 797 24.48 -8.75 -26.68
CA ASP A 797 23.10 -8.85 -26.20
C ASP A 797 22.06 -8.85 -27.33
N ARG A 798 22.32 -8.12 -28.44
CA ARG A 798 21.38 -8.08 -29.58
C ARG A 798 21.30 -9.43 -30.29
N ILE A 799 22.43 -10.11 -30.40
CA ILE A 799 22.51 -11.44 -31.01
C ILE A 799 21.84 -12.46 -30.10
N VAL A 800 22.10 -12.39 -28.79
CA VAL A 800 21.44 -13.27 -27.79
C VAL A 800 19.92 -13.14 -27.89
N LEU A 801 19.41 -11.91 -27.90
CA LEU A 801 17.98 -11.69 -28.05
C LEU A 801 17.48 -12.26 -29.38
N SER A 802 18.12 -11.96 -30.51
CA SER A 802 17.66 -12.48 -31.82
C SER A 802 17.64 -14.01 -31.95
N LYS A 803 18.49 -14.72 -31.20
CA LYS A 803 18.64 -16.18 -31.24
C LYS A 803 17.74 -16.90 -30.23
N PHE A 804 17.17 -16.21 -29.25
CA PHE A 804 16.36 -16.84 -28.22
C PHE A 804 14.91 -17.00 -28.71
N ASP A 805 14.45 -18.24 -28.85
CA ASP A 805 13.19 -18.56 -29.52
C ASP A 805 11.92 -18.06 -28.80
N ASP A 806 12.00 -17.74 -27.50
CA ASP A 806 10.84 -17.41 -26.66
C ASP A 806 11.03 -16.16 -25.80
N ILE A 807 11.55 -15.09 -26.39
CA ILE A 807 11.71 -13.78 -25.70
C ILE A 807 10.36 -13.25 -25.20
N ALA A 808 9.27 -13.58 -25.88
CA ALA A 808 7.92 -13.15 -25.52
C ALA A 808 7.57 -13.52 -24.06
N SER A 809 7.99 -14.71 -23.61
CA SER A 809 7.82 -15.15 -22.22
C SER A 809 8.55 -14.27 -21.19
N ILE A 810 9.74 -13.75 -21.55
CA ILE A 810 10.53 -12.86 -20.70
C ILE A 810 9.93 -11.44 -20.70
N HIS A 811 9.49 -10.95 -21.86
CA HIS A 811 8.81 -9.66 -22.02
C HIS A 811 7.43 -9.62 -21.33
N PHE A 812 6.84 -10.77 -21.03
CA PHE A 812 5.60 -10.83 -20.28
C PHE A 812 5.86 -10.65 -18.77
N LEU A 813 6.79 -11.43 -18.21
CA LEU A 813 7.09 -11.43 -16.78
C LEU A 813 7.71 -10.13 -16.28
N SER A 814 8.34 -9.39 -17.20
CA SER A 814 8.87 -8.06 -17.01
C SER A 814 7.85 -6.99 -16.60
N HIS A 815 6.57 -7.28 -16.77
CA HIS A 815 5.48 -6.36 -16.44
C HIS A 815 4.72 -6.75 -15.15
N SER A 816 4.92 -7.98 -14.64
CA SER A 816 4.18 -8.50 -13.47
C SER A 816 5.03 -8.61 -12.21
N TYR A 817 6.27 -9.11 -12.31
CA TYR A 817 7.14 -9.38 -11.15
C TYR A 817 8.40 -8.53 -11.14
N LEU A 818 8.89 -8.26 -12.35
CA LEU A 818 10.01 -7.40 -12.58
C LEU A 818 9.45 -6.04 -13.01
N GLY A 819 10.17 -4.96 -12.75
CA GLY A 819 9.96 -3.69 -13.44
C GLY A 819 10.87 -3.68 -14.66
N GLU A 820 10.33 -3.26 -15.81
CA GLU A 820 11.07 -3.22 -17.06
C GLU A 820 11.49 -1.81 -17.45
N LYS A 821 12.74 -1.72 -17.93
CA LYS A 821 13.27 -0.51 -18.54
C LYS A 821 14.25 -0.87 -19.64
N GLU A 822 13.83 -0.63 -20.88
CA GLU A 822 14.52 -1.07 -22.10
C GLU A 822 14.80 -2.59 -22.10
N ASN A 823 16.06 -2.98 -21.87
CA ASN A 823 16.51 -4.37 -21.76
C ASN A 823 16.88 -4.78 -20.35
N THR A 824 16.67 -3.90 -19.37
CA THR A 824 16.96 -4.15 -17.95
C THR A 824 15.68 -4.39 -17.15
N LEU A 825 15.78 -5.32 -16.21
CA LEU A 825 14.71 -5.85 -15.38
C LEU A 825 15.15 -5.76 -13.91
N HIS A 826 14.24 -5.44 -13.01
CA HIS A 826 14.55 -5.44 -11.58
C HIS A 826 13.38 -6.02 -10.79
N PHE A 827 13.62 -6.78 -9.73
CA PHE A 827 12.53 -7.24 -8.88
C PHE A 827 11.81 -6.06 -8.24
N GLN A 828 10.50 -6.03 -8.36
CA GLN A 828 9.68 -4.96 -7.79
C GLN A 828 9.71 -4.96 -6.25
N HIS A 829 9.82 -6.15 -5.64
CA HIS A 829 10.01 -6.32 -4.20
C HIS A 829 11.06 -7.40 -3.93
N GLN A 830 12.01 -7.14 -3.03
CA GLN A 830 13.08 -8.10 -2.70
C GLN A 830 12.51 -9.44 -2.23
N SER A 831 11.49 -9.45 -1.37
CA SER A 831 10.86 -10.69 -0.90
C SER A 831 10.39 -11.62 -2.02
N PHE A 832 10.03 -11.11 -3.21
CA PHE A 832 9.67 -11.96 -4.36
C PHE A 832 10.88 -12.69 -4.93
N ALA A 833 12.01 -12.00 -5.07
CA ALA A 833 13.26 -12.64 -5.46
C ALA A 833 13.64 -13.73 -4.44
N GLU A 834 13.50 -13.44 -3.15
CA GLU A 834 13.85 -14.34 -2.05
C GLU A 834 12.96 -15.60 -1.99
N ILE A 835 11.63 -15.49 -2.17
CA ILE A 835 10.76 -16.66 -2.24
C ILE A 835 10.99 -17.48 -3.51
N LEU A 836 11.23 -16.85 -4.67
CA LEU A 836 11.53 -17.55 -5.92
C LEU A 836 12.88 -18.28 -5.85
N LEU A 837 13.85 -17.67 -5.18
CA LEU A 837 15.14 -18.29 -4.90
C LEU A 837 15.00 -19.48 -3.93
N ALA A 838 14.14 -19.34 -2.91
CA ALA A 838 13.80 -20.45 -2.01
C ALA A 838 13.11 -21.61 -2.75
N GLU A 839 12.18 -21.33 -3.67
CA GLU A 839 11.59 -22.35 -4.53
C GLU A 839 12.60 -23.02 -5.45
N TYR A 840 13.53 -22.25 -6.00
CA TYR A 840 14.62 -22.81 -6.79
C TYR A 840 15.45 -23.81 -5.98
N TYR A 841 15.85 -23.47 -4.75
CA TYR A 841 16.59 -24.40 -3.89
C TYR A 841 15.79 -25.67 -3.59
N LEU A 842 14.50 -25.54 -3.24
CA LEU A 842 13.63 -26.70 -3.03
C LEU A 842 13.52 -27.55 -4.30
N LYS A 843 13.39 -26.92 -5.46
CA LYS A 843 13.34 -27.57 -6.77
C LYS A 843 14.61 -28.37 -7.08
N VAL A 844 15.79 -27.86 -6.73
CA VAL A 844 17.05 -28.62 -6.85
C VAL A 844 16.99 -29.89 -6.01
N PHE A 845 16.63 -29.80 -4.72
CA PHE A 845 16.53 -30.98 -3.86
C PHE A 845 15.53 -32.02 -4.38
N ILE A 846 14.35 -31.59 -4.81
CA ILE A 846 13.33 -32.49 -5.35
C ILE A 846 13.82 -33.17 -6.63
N LYS A 847 14.37 -32.41 -7.58
CA LYS A 847 14.81 -32.91 -8.88
C LYS A 847 15.88 -34.00 -8.73
N TYR A 848 16.96 -33.71 -8.01
CA TYR A 848 18.08 -34.65 -7.89
C TYR A 848 17.79 -35.82 -6.95
N ALA A 849 16.75 -35.72 -6.10
CA ALA A 849 16.27 -36.84 -5.30
C ALA A 849 15.32 -37.78 -6.08
N ILE A 850 14.52 -37.27 -7.02
CA ILE A 850 13.54 -38.10 -7.75
C ILE A 850 14.18 -38.90 -8.88
N ASP A 851 15.11 -38.29 -9.61
CA ASP A 851 15.75 -38.91 -10.76
C ASP A 851 16.57 -40.16 -10.37
N ASP A 852 16.65 -41.13 -11.30
CA ASP A 852 17.22 -42.46 -11.02
C ASP A 852 18.73 -42.40 -10.75
N ASP A 853 19.46 -41.52 -11.47
CA ASP A 853 20.88 -41.23 -11.26
C ASP A 853 21.04 -39.93 -10.44
N THR A 854 21.14 -40.06 -9.12
CA THR A 854 21.39 -38.90 -8.23
C THR A 854 22.78 -38.32 -8.47
N ASP A 855 22.86 -37.22 -9.22
CA ASP A 855 24.07 -36.43 -9.39
C ASP A 855 24.23 -35.42 -8.24
N VAL A 856 24.98 -35.84 -7.22
CA VAL A 856 25.25 -35.06 -6.01
C VAL A 856 26.04 -33.79 -6.34
N GLU A 857 27.01 -33.89 -7.24
CA GLU A 857 27.93 -32.80 -7.53
C GLU A 857 27.24 -31.69 -8.32
N GLU A 858 26.43 -32.05 -9.33
CA GLU A 858 25.61 -31.06 -10.04
C GLU A 858 24.56 -30.41 -9.11
N ALA A 859 23.97 -31.17 -8.16
CA ALA A 859 23.10 -30.59 -7.14
C ALA A 859 23.86 -29.57 -6.27
N SER A 860 25.07 -29.89 -5.82
CA SER A 860 25.93 -28.99 -5.04
C SER A 860 26.29 -27.72 -5.81
N ILE A 861 26.63 -27.82 -7.10
CA ILE A 861 26.93 -26.67 -7.96
C ILE A 861 25.72 -25.73 -8.03
N ARG A 862 24.52 -26.27 -8.21
CA ARG A 862 23.29 -25.48 -8.33
C ARG A 862 22.82 -24.84 -7.03
N LEU A 863 23.14 -25.44 -5.88
CA LEU A 863 22.89 -24.82 -4.58
C LEU A 863 23.88 -23.70 -4.27
N ASN A 864 25.06 -23.69 -4.90
CA ASN A 864 26.12 -22.72 -4.64
C ASN A 864 26.07 -21.53 -5.63
N ILE A 865 25.02 -20.72 -5.51
CA ILE A 865 24.78 -19.53 -6.34
C ILE A 865 24.95 -18.21 -5.58
N GLY A 866 25.55 -18.26 -4.38
CA GLY A 866 25.88 -17.12 -3.53
C GLY A 866 25.27 -17.22 -2.13
N ILE A 867 25.65 -16.30 -1.24
CA ILE A 867 25.16 -16.28 0.14
C ILE A 867 23.74 -15.66 0.15
N PRO A 868 22.70 -16.42 0.53
CA PRO A 868 21.32 -15.95 0.54
C PRO A 868 21.06 -14.94 1.66
N THR A 869 19.90 -14.29 1.63
CA THR A 869 19.39 -13.55 2.78
C THR A 869 18.82 -14.47 3.84
N ASP A 870 18.79 -14.02 5.10
CA ASP A 870 18.09 -14.72 6.17
C ASP A 870 16.61 -14.95 5.82
N GLN A 871 15.96 -13.99 5.15
CA GLN A 871 14.58 -14.10 4.69
C GLN A 871 14.41 -15.21 3.62
N THR A 872 15.35 -15.36 2.69
CA THR A 872 15.37 -16.48 1.72
C THR A 872 15.43 -17.83 2.45
N VAL A 873 16.29 -17.94 3.47
CA VAL A 873 16.42 -19.19 4.24
C VAL A 873 15.17 -19.50 5.04
N LEU A 874 14.52 -18.48 5.61
CA LEU A 874 13.22 -18.64 6.28
C LEU A 874 12.11 -19.08 5.31
N PHE A 875 12.07 -18.52 4.10
CA PHE A 875 11.15 -18.98 3.05
C PHE A 875 11.41 -20.44 2.65
N LEU A 876 12.69 -20.83 2.47
CA LEU A 876 13.07 -22.20 2.17
C LEU A 876 12.65 -23.16 3.29
N ARG A 877 12.89 -22.79 4.55
CA ARG A 877 12.44 -23.55 5.72
C ARG A 877 10.92 -23.77 5.69
N GLY A 878 10.14 -22.72 5.45
CA GLY A 878 8.68 -22.82 5.37
C GLY A 878 8.20 -23.69 4.20
N LEU A 879 8.86 -23.60 3.04
CA LEU A 879 8.57 -24.42 1.86
C LEU A 879 8.84 -25.91 2.11
N ILE A 880 9.95 -26.26 2.79
CA ILE A 880 10.29 -27.65 3.11
C ILE A 880 9.31 -28.21 4.15
N THR A 881 8.97 -27.44 5.18
CA THR A 881 7.93 -27.83 6.15
C THR A 881 6.59 -28.07 5.46
N LEU A 882 6.19 -27.16 4.56
CA LEU A 882 4.97 -27.30 3.77
C LEU A 882 4.99 -28.57 2.90
N LEU A 883 6.13 -28.89 2.28
CA LEU A 883 6.30 -30.13 1.52
C LEU A 883 6.12 -31.36 2.40
N ARG A 884 6.76 -31.39 3.57
CA ARG A 884 6.66 -32.51 4.52
C ARG A 884 5.22 -32.73 4.97
N GLU A 885 4.53 -31.67 5.36
CA GLU A 885 3.11 -31.73 5.75
C GLU A 885 2.20 -32.22 4.61
N CYS A 886 2.47 -31.83 3.36
CA CYS A 886 1.75 -32.33 2.19
C CYS A 886 1.88 -33.84 2.02
N VAL A 887 3.06 -34.40 2.35
CA VAL A 887 3.38 -35.83 2.20
C VAL A 887 2.84 -36.66 3.35
N GLU A 888 3.05 -36.21 4.59
CA GLU A 888 2.66 -36.94 5.82
C GLU A 888 1.16 -36.77 6.16
N GLY A 889 0.53 -35.68 5.71
CA GLY A 889 -0.86 -35.35 6.03
C GLY A 889 -1.90 -36.21 5.31
N ASP A 890 -3.05 -36.41 5.97
CA ASP A 890 -4.20 -37.12 5.40
C ASP A 890 -4.74 -36.38 4.16
N PRO A 891 -4.74 -37.02 2.96
CA PRO A 891 -5.29 -36.44 1.72
C PRO A 891 -6.75 -35.99 1.83
N LYS A 892 -7.52 -36.53 2.78
CA LYS A 892 -8.93 -36.19 2.98
C LYS A 892 -9.13 -34.92 3.82
N ASN A 893 -8.08 -34.43 4.49
CA ASN A 893 -8.14 -33.21 5.27
C ASN A 893 -8.12 -31.97 4.33
N PRO A 894 -9.12 -31.08 4.38
CA PRO A 894 -9.16 -29.88 3.55
C PRO A 894 -7.92 -28.98 3.66
N SER A 895 -7.30 -28.91 4.85
CA SER A 895 -6.07 -28.12 5.05
C SER A 895 -4.90 -28.68 4.23
N ILE A 896 -4.73 -30.01 4.22
CA ILE A 896 -3.67 -30.68 3.46
C ILE A 896 -3.92 -30.56 1.96
N TYR A 897 -5.19 -30.64 1.54
CA TYR A 897 -5.56 -30.42 0.14
C TYR A 897 -5.13 -29.02 -0.34
N ASN A 898 -5.44 -27.96 0.41
CA ASN A 898 -5.03 -26.59 0.07
C ASN A 898 -3.50 -26.42 0.03
N LYS A 899 -2.78 -27.04 0.97
CA LYS A 899 -1.30 -27.05 0.99
C LYS A 899 -0.72 -27.66 -0.29
N ARG A 900 -1.28 -28.78 -0.75
CA ARG A 900 -0.85 -29.45 -1.98
C ARG A 900 -1.13 -28.62 -3.21
N GLU A 901 -2.30 -27.97 -3.27
CA GLU A 901 -2.67 -27.08 -4.38
C GLU A 901 -1.64 -25.96 -4.57
N LEU A 902 -1.11 -25.39 -3.49
CA LEU A 902 -0.10 -24.32 -3.55
C LEU A 902 1.26 -24.77 -4.09
N LEU A 903 1.69 -26.01 -3.81
CA LEU A 903 2.97 -26.55 -4.25
C LEU A 903 2.93 -27.13 -5.66
N ILE A 904 1.76 -27.46 -6.20
CA ILE A 904 1.64 -28.07 -7.53
C ILE A 904 2.29 -27.23 -8.64
N PRO A 905 2.11 -25.89 -8.73
CA PRO A 905 2.77 -25.10 -9.75
C PRO A 905 4.30 -25.21 -9.75
N LEU A 906 4.91 -25.27 -8.56
CA LEU A 906 6.35 -25.53 -8.40
C LEU A 906 6.71 -26.92 -8.95
N LEU A 907 5.99 -27.96 -8.55
CA LEU A 907 6.26 -29.36 -8.96
C LEU A 907 6.05 -29.56 -10.46
N ALA A 908 5.01 -28.97 -11.02
CA ALA A 908 4.74 -28.98 -12.46
C ALA A 908 5.85 -28.28 -13.25
N SER A 909 6.43 -27.19 -12.71
CA SER A 909 7.56 -26.52 -13.36
C SER A 909 8.78 -27.44 -13.54
N ILE A 910 9.00 -28.40 -12.62
CA ILE A 910 10.07 -29.41 -12.69
C ILE A 910 9.78 -30.45 -13.77
N ALA A 911 8.50 -30.77 -13.99
CA ALA A 911 8.06 -31.72 -15.01
C ALA A 911 8.00 -31.11 -16.43
N ILE A 912 8.24 -29.81 -16.60
CA ILE A 912 8.25 -29.15 -17.90
C ILE A 912 9.69 -28.92 -18.35
N LYS A 913 10.02 -29.37 -19.57
CA LYS A 913 11.35 -29.23 -20.18
C LYS A 913 11.68 -27.80 -20.62
N LYS A 914 10.67 -27.04 -21.02
CA LYS A 914 10.83 -25.67 -21.55
C LYS A 914 11.41 -24.75 -20.47
N HIS A 915 12.47 -24.02 -20.83
CA HIS A 915 13.23 -23.12 -19.95
C HIS A 915 13.81 -23.76 -18.69
N ASN A 916 14.01 -25.09 -18.71
CA ASN A 916 14.35 -25.86 -17.51
C ASN A 916 15.33 -27.00 -17.80
N LYS A 917 16.35 -26.77 -18.64
CA LYS A 917 17.23 -27.82 -19.22
C LYS A 917 17.72 -28.87 -18.20
N LYS A 918 18.48 -28.45 -17.18
CA LYS A 918 19.13 -29.37 -16.23
C LYS A 918 18.30 -29.67 -14.98
N LEU A 919 17.23 -28.91 -14.77
CA LEU A 919 16.28 -29.06 -13.66
C LEU A 919 14.95 -29.69 -14.09
N TYR A 920 14.85 -30.15 -15.34
CA TYR A 920 13.75 -30.97 -15.82
C TYR A 920 13.91 -32.41 -15.31
N SER A 921 12.87 -32.92 -14.64
CA SER A 921 12.81 -34.32 -14.22
C SER A 921 11.96 -35.13 -15.20
N THR A 922 12.63 -36.02 -15.94
CA THR A 922 11.94 -36.97 -16.83
C THR A 922 11.07 -37.93 -16.03
N ARG A 923 11.53 -38.34 -14.85
CA ARG A 923 10.81 -39.26 -13.97
C ARG A 923 9.51 -38.63 -13.46
N LEU A 924 9.55 -37.40 -12.96
CA LEU A 924 8.35 -36.69 -12.49
C LEU A 924 7.36 -36.44 -13.63
N ASN A 925 7.87 -36.11 -14.83
CA ASN A 925 7.03 -35.93 -16.01
C ASN A 925 6.24 -37.20 -16.34
N ILE A 926 6.94 -38.33 -16.54
CA ILE A 926 6.33 -39.61 -16.94
C ILE A 926 5.42 -40.19 -15.84
N THR A 927 5.85 -40.11 -14.57
CA THR A 927 5.11 -40.78 -13.47
C THR A 927 3.89 -40.00 -13.00
N TRP A 928 3.82 -38.71 -13.26
CA TRP A 928 2.73 -37.87 -12.75
C TRP A 928 2.18 -36.89 -13.79
N PHE A 929 3.02 -36.03 -14.38
CA PHE A 929 2.52 -34.92 -15.19
C PHE A 929 1.79 -35.39 -16.45
N GLU A 930 2.36 -36.32 -17.22
CA GLU A 930 1.75 -36.88 -18.45
C GLU A 930 0.39 -37.53 -18.18
N ASN A 931 0.21 -38.15 -17.00
CA ASN A 931 -1.06 -38.79 -16.62
C ASN A 931 -2.20 -37.80 -16.39
N HIS A 932 -1.87 -36.53 -16.12
CA HIS A 932 -2.83 -35.46 -15.84
C HIS A 932 -2.80 -34.35 -16.90
N GLU A 933 -1.92 -34.45 -17.90
CA GLU A 933 -1.65 -33.40 -18.88
C GLU A 933 -2.91 -33.02 -19.68
N GLU A 934 -3.65 -34.02 -20.18
CA GLU A 934 -4.93 -33.77 -20.88
C GLU A 934 -5.97 -33.10 -19.98
N ASP A 935 -6.09 -33.55 -18.73
CA ASP A 935 -7.07 -33.03 -17.76
C ASP A 935 -6.72 -31.58 -17.35
N LEU A 936 -5.43 -31.29 -17.11
CA LEU A 936 -4.90 -29.95 -16.83
C LEU A 936 -5.21 -28.98 -17.98
N TYR A 937 -4.93 -29.40 -19.21
CA TYR A 937 -5.01 -28.52 -20.38
C TYR A 937 -6.44 -28.31 -20.86
N ARG A 938 -7.31 -29.33 -20.76
CA ARG A 938 -8.74 -29.16 -21.09
C ARG A 938 -9.46 -28.28 -20.09
N SER A 939 -9.17 -28.41 -18.79
CA SER A 939 -9.89 -27.68 -17.75
C SER A 939 -9.29 -26.30 -17.43
N ASN A 940 -8.03 -26.07 -17.83
CA ASN A 940 -7.23 -24.88 -17.51
C ASN A 940 -7.23 -24.53 -16.00
N LYS A 941 -7.35 -25.54 -15.14
CA LYS A 941 -7.43 -25.44 -13.68
C LYS A 941 -6.88 -26.70 -13.02
N LEU A 942 -6.46 -26.59 -11.76
CA LEU A 942 -6.14 -27.74 -10.93
C LEU A 942 -7.43 -28.45 -10.53
N SER A 943 -7.59 -29.70 -10.95
CA SER A 943 -8.74 -30.54 -10.58
C SER A 943 -8.48 -31.25 -9.25
N SER A 944 -9.55 -31.67 -8.56
CA SER A 944 -9.42 -32.39 -7.30
C SER A 944 -8.68 -33.71 -7.42
N ARG A 945 -8.75 -34.35 -8.58
CA ARG A 945 -7.99 -35.56 -8.90
C ARG A 945 -6.48 -35.32 -8.86
N ILE A 946 -6.02 -34.20 -9.42
CA ILE A 946 -4.60 -33.83 -9.51
C ILE A 946 -4.03 -33.50 -8.13
N VAL A 947 -4.79 -32.76 -7.31
CA VAL A 947 -4.37 -32.40 -5.95
C VAL A 947 -4.35 -33.63 -5.03
N GLN A 948 -5.29 -34.56 -5.21
CA GLN A 948 -5.31 -35.82 -4.46
C GLN A 948 -4.15 -36.73 -4.86
N ASP A 949 -3.84 -36.83 -6.16
CA ASP A 949 -2.66 -37.54 -6.66
C ASP A 949 -1.39 -36.69 -6.56
N PHE A 950 -1.01 -36.34 -5.33
CA PHE A 950 0.20 -35.56 -5.08
C PHE A 950 1.47 -36.36 -5.46
N PRO A 951 2.40 -35.82 -6.26
CA PRO A 951 3.47 -36.62 -6.85
C PRO A 951 4.58 -37.00 -5.86
N ILE A 952 4.75 -36.24 -4.78
CA ILE A 952 5.79 -36.49 -3.79
C ILE A 952 5.26 -37.45 -2.73
N LYS A 953 6.00 -38.52 -2.46
CA LYS A 953 5.64 -39.55 -1.47
C LYS A 953 6.71 -39.61 -0.37
N LEU A 954 6.45 -40.38 0.70
CA LEU A 954 7.39 -40.55 1.82
C LEU A 954 8.77 -41.05 1.35
N ALA A 955 8.80 -41.99 0.39
CA ALA A 955 10.03 -42.48 -0.22
C ALA A 955 10.86 -41.37 -0.89
N THR A 956 10.22 -40.31 -1.42
CA THR A 956 10.93 -39.16 -1.97
C THR A 956 11.59 -38.32 -0.88
N LEU A 957 10.94 -38.15 0.28
CA LEU A 957 11.54 -37.47 1.44
C LEU A 957 12.79 -38.20 1.93
N GLU A 958 12.76 -39.53 1.99
CA GLU A 958 13.94 -40.35 2.32
C GLU A 958 15.07 -40.18 1.29
N LYS A 959 14.74 -40.09 -0.01
CA LYS A 959 15.75 -39.80 -1.05
C LYS A 959 16.35 -38.41 -0.91
N ILE A 960 15.54 -37.39 -0.56
CA ILE A 960 16.02 -36.03 -0.26
C ILE A 960 16.98 -36.06 0.93
N GLN A 961 16.65 -36.80 1.99
CA GLN A 961 17.54 -36.99 3.14
C GLN A 961 18.89 -37.57 2.72
N ARG A 962 18.91 -38.65 1.94
CA ARG A 962 20.14 -39.28 1.43
C ARG A 962 20.95 -38.35 0.53
N LEU A 963 20.29 -37.55 -0.29
CA LEU A 963 20.96 -36.52 -1.10
C LEU A 963 21.64 -35.48 -0.19
N CYS A 964 20.95 -34.99 0.84
CA CYS A 964 21.49 -34.02 1.78
C CYS A 964 22.73 -34.55 2.51
N GLU A 965 22.68 -35.80 2.98
CA GLU A 965 23.82 -36.50 3.60
C GLU A 965 25.03 -36.51 2.66
N LYS A 966 24.84 -36.96 1.41
CA LYS A 966 25.90 -37.01 0.40
C LYS A 966 26.49 -35.64 0.06
N ILE A 967 25.67 -34.58 0.00
CA ILE A 967 26.15 -33.21 -0.23
C ILE A 967 27.06 -32.74 0.92
N ILE A 968 26.67 -32.99 2.17
CA ILE A 968 27.47 -32.60 3.34
C ILE A 968 28.80 -33.37 3.38
N GLU A 969 28.75 -34.66 3.05
CA GLU A 969 29.92 -35.54 3.04
C GLU A 969 30.82 -35.37 1.80
N SER A 970 30.36 -34.67 0.74
CA SER A 970 31.18 -34.48 -0.45
C SER A 970 32.49 -33.74 -0.12
N PRO A 971 33.64 -34.27 -0.61
CA PRO A 971 34.93 -33.62 -0.41
C PRO A 971 35.12 -32.39 -1.31
N MET A 972 34.26 -32.21 -2.32
CA MET A 972 34.36 -31.12 -3.27
C MET A 972 34.04 -29.77 -2.63
N ASN A 973 34.70 -28.71 -3.12
CA ASN A 973 34.43 -27.34 -2.73
C ASN A 973 34.24 -26.50 -3.99
N TYR A 974 33.10 -25.84 -4.06
CA TYR A 974 32.75 -24.95 -5.17
C TYR A 974 32.90 -23.51 -4.72
N SER A 975 33.50 -22.68 -5.57
CA SER A 975 33.69 -21.26 -5.31
C SER A 975 33.02 -20.46 -6.42
N LEU A 976 32.23 -19.48 -6.04
CA LEU A 976 31.52 -18.60 -6.96
C LEU A 976 32.29 -17.29 -7.11
N GLY A 977 32.49 -16.86 -8.35
CA GLY A 977 33.18 -15.62 -8.67
C GLY A 977 33.63 -15.57 -10.12
N GLU A 978 34.14 -14.42 -10.53
CA GLU A 978 34.82 -14.29 -11.81
C GLU A 978 36.26 -14.79 -11.69
N PHE A 979 36.56 -15.88 -12.39
CA PHE A 979 37.88 -16.49 -12.45
C PHE A 979 38.41 -16.44 -13.88
N SER A 980 39.66 -15.99 -14.03
CA SER A 980 40.41 -16.18 -15.27
C SER A 980 41.33 -17.39 -15.12
N SER A 981 41.21 -18.34 -16.04
CA SER A 981 42.14 -19.47 -16.08
C SER A 981 43.45 -19.03 -16.74
N GLN A 982 44.55 -19.45 -16.14
CA GLN A 982 45.90 -19.23 -16.63
C GLN A 982 46.55 -20.60 -16.79
N THR A 983 47.23 -20.79 -17.93
CA THR A 983 47.97 -22.04 -18.20
C THR A 983 49.46 -21.77 -18.03
N ILE A 984 50.09 -22.49 -17.12
CA ILE A 984 51.56 -22.50 -17.00
C ILE A 984 52.16 -23.71 -17.72
N LEU A 985 51.45 -24.85 -17.68
CA LEU A 985 51.94 -26.10 -18.28
C LEU A 985 51.12 -26.44 -19.54
N TYR A 986 49.91 -26.98 -19.38
CA TYR A 986 49.08 -27.41 -20.52
C TYR A 986 47.56 -27.49 -20.24
N LYS A 987 47.08 -27.15 -19.05
CA LYS A 987 45.67 -27.27 -18.62
C LYS A 987 45.29 -26.27 -17.52
N ASN A 988 44.96 -25.02 -17.87
CA ASN A 988 44.22 -24.06 -17.02
C ASN A 988 44.50 -24.20 -15.50
N GLU A 989 45.77 -24.37 -15.11
CA GLU A 989 46.12 -24.93 -13.79
C GLU A 989 45.93 -23.91 -12.69
N LEU A 990 45.99 -22.64 -13.06
CA LEU A 990 45.85 -21.52 -12.16
C LEU A 990 44.55 -20.79 -12.46
N MET A 991 43.85 -20.44 -11.39
CA MET A 991 42.72 -19.51 -11.44
C MET A 991 43.16 -18.20 -10.80
N ALA A 992 43.02 -17.10 -11.53
CA ALA A 992 43.21 -15.74 -11.00
C ALA A 992 41.86 -15.07 -10.79
N THR A 993 41.70 -14.38 -9.67
CA THR A 993 40.47 -13.67 -9.28
C THR A 993 40.80 -12.27 -8.77
N SER A 994 39.97 -11.29 -9.10
CA SER A 994 40.11 -9.90 -8.68
C SER A 994 39.27 -9.61 -7.43
N GLY A 995 39.61 -10.23 -6.30
CA GLY A 995 38.90 -9.98 -5.03
C GLY A 995 39.04 -11.11 -4.01
N ARG A 996 38.46 -10.90 -2.82
CA ARG A 996 38.32 -11.95 -1.80
C ARG A 996 37.10 -12.80 -2.16
N VAL A 997 37.34 -14.08 -2.46
CA VAL A 997 36.28 -15.08 -2.67
C VAL A 997 35.84 -15.60 -1.31
N ILE A 998 34.57 -15.36 -0.95
CA ILE A 998 33.99 -15.86 0.30
C ILE A 998 33.41 -17.25 0.04
N ASN A 999 33.89 -18.26 0.75
CA ASN A 999 33.36 -19.62 0.62
C ASN A 999 32.96 -20.20 1.99
N VAL A 1000 31.66 -20.12 2.29
CA VAL A 1000 31.07 -20.70 3.50
C VAL A 1000 30.49 -22.11 3.29
N ASN A 1001 30.69 -22.71 2.11
CA ASN A 1001 30.04 -23.96 1.70
C ASN A 1001 28.51 -23.91 1.87
N ILE A 1002 27.87 -22.89 1.29
CA ILE A 1002 26.44 -22.62 1.51
C ILE A 1002 25.55 -23.81 1.08
N GLU A 1003 25.97 -24.59 0.09
CA GLU A 1003 25.31 -25.81 -0.35
C GLU A 1003 25.16 -26.85 0.79
N LYS A 1004 26.18 -26.96 1.65
CA LYS A 1004 26.17 -27.88 2.80
C LYS A 1004 25.24 -27.37 3.90
N TRP A 1005 25.16 -26.06 4.09
CA TRP A 1005 24.19 -25.45 5.01
C TRP A 1005 22.76 -25.64 4.55
N PHE A 1006 22.47 -25.51 3.25
CA PHE A 1006 21.15 -25.84 2.71
C PHE A 1006 20.81 -27.33 2.83
N ALA A 1007 21.78 -28.21 2.59
CA ALA A 1007 21.60 -29.65 2.80
C ALA A 1007 21.35 -29.99 4.28
N LEU A 1008 22.08 -29.35 5.20
CA LEU A 1008 21.89 -29.53 6.64
C LEU A 1008 20.51 -29.04 7.09
N LEU A 1009 20.10 -27.85 6.64
CA LEU A 1009 18.76 -27.31 6.88
C LEU A 1009 17.67 -28.25 6.36
N THR A 1010 17.78 -28.69 5.11
CA THR A 1010 16.77 -29.52 4.44
C THR A 1010 16.70 -30.92 5.07
N GLY A 1011 17.84 -31.55 5.34
CA GLY A 1011 17.90 -32.84 6.01
C GLY A 1011 17.28 -32.81 7.40
N ASN A 1012 17.58 -31.78 8.21
CA ASN A 1012 16.98 -31.62 9.53
C ASN A 1012 15.46 -31.44 9.46
N LEU A 1013 14.95 -30.61 8.56
CA LEU A 1013 13.50 -30.34 8.45
C LEU A 1013 12.71 -31.55 7.95
N VAL A 1014 13.28 -32.31 7.02
CA VAL A 1014 12.63 -33.49 6.45
C VAL A 1014 12.68 -34.69 7.41
N ALA A 1015 13.82 -34.94 8.07
CA ALA A 1015 14.05 -36.19 8.79
C ALA A 1015 13.88 -36.11 10.32
N ASN A 1016 14.02 -34.94 10.95
CA ASN A 1016 13.96 -34.87 12.41
C ASN A 1016 12.54 -35.16 12.93
N ASP A 1017 12.48 -35.98 13.98
CA ASP A 1017 11.32 -36.23 14.82
C ASP A 1017 11.76 -36.25 16.28
N ILE A 1018 11.55 -35.12 16.96
CA ILE A 1018 11.97 -34.93 18.36
C ILE A 1018 11.19 -35.87 19.29
N ALA A 1019 9.93 -36.17 19.00
CA ALA A 1019 9.09 -37.01 19.86
C ALA A 1019 9.60 -38.46 19.87
N ASN A 1020 10.04 -38.96 18.71
CA ASN A 1020 10.60 -40.29 18.54
C ASN A 1020 12.14 -40.34 18.64
N ARG A 1021 12.80 -39.21 18.94
CA ARG A 1021 14.27 -39.05 19.03
C ARG A 1021 15.01 -39.47 17.75
N ILE A 1022 14.42 -39.20 16.59
CA ILE A 1022 15.05 -39.43 15.29
C ILE A 1022 15.66 -38.11 14.83
N PHE A 1023 16.96 -38.11 14.53
CA PHE A 1023 17.68 -36.91 14.10
C PHE A 1023 18.50 -37.18 12.84
N PHE A 1024 18.43 -36.25 11.88
CA PHE A 1024 19.18 -36.29 10.64
C PHE A 1024 20.68 -36.39 10.88
N ASN A 1025 21.20 -35.56 11.79
CA ASN A 1025 22.63 -35.47 12.09
C ASN A 1025 23.21 -36.75 12.71
N THR A 1026 22.38 -37.71 13.12
CA THR A 1026 22.84 -39.03 13.54
C THR A 1026 23.46 -39.82 12.38
N ASN A 1027 23.05 -39.54 11.15
CA ASN A 1027 23.57 -40.18 9.93
C ASN A 1027 24.75 -39.41 9.30
N VAL A 1028 25.01 -38.18 9.75
CA VAL A 1028 26.07 -37.33 9.21
C VAL A 1028 27.30 -37.43 10.08
N LYS A 1029 28.47 -37.66 9.46
CA LYS A 1029 29.73 -37.73 10.22
C LYS A 1029 30.09 -36.39 10.87
N PHE A 1030 30.32 -36.43 12.18
CA PHE A 1030 30.45 -35.22 13.03
C PHE A 1030 31.51 -34.22 12.55
N TRP A 1031 32.64 -34.68 12.00
CA TRP A 1031 33.71 -33.77 11.56
C TRP A 1031 33.28 -32.87 10.39
N HIS A 1032 32.33 -33.30 9.55
CA HIS A 1032 31.76 -32.43 8.52
C HIS A 1032 30.97 -31.28 9.16
N LEU A 1033 30.19 -31.56 10.22
CA LEU A 1033 29.40 -30.57 10.95
C LEU A 1033 30.28 -29.52 11.63
N PHE A 1034 31.31 -29.95 12.37
CA PHE A 1034 32.26 -29.03 13.00
C PHE A 1034 33.11 -28.26 11.98
N ARG A 1035 33.46 -28.87 10.84
CA ARG A 1035 34.14 -28.17 9.74
C ARG A 1035 33.28 -27.07 9.13
N MET A 1036 31.96 -27.29 8.97
CA MET A 1036 31.04 -26.26 8.50
C MET A 1036 30.99 -25.06 9.45
N ILE A 1037 30.89 -25.31 10.77
CA ILE A 1037 30.95 -24.26 11.80
C ILE A 1037 32.25 -23.46 11.69
N LYS A 1038 33.39 -24.17 11.64
CA LYS A 1038 34.72 -23.55 11.54
C LYS A 1038 34.87 -22.69 10.28
N ASN A 1039 34.44 -23.18 9.12
CA ASN A 1039 34.47 -22.44 7.86
C ASN A 1039 33.61 -21.17 7.95
N TRP A 1040 32.42 -21.26 8.55
CA TRP A 1040 31.57 -20.09 8.75
C TRP A 1040 32.18 -19.07 9.71
N ASN A 1041 32.72 -19.53 10.84
CA ASN A 1041 33.40 -18.65 11.81
C ASN A 1041 34.57 -17.91 11.17
N PHE A 1042 35.35 -18.59 10.33
CA PHE A 1042 36.47 -17.98 9.63
C PHE A 1042 36.04 -16.90 8.63
N GLU A 1043 34.99 -17.14 7.85
CA GLU A 1043 34.57 -16.20 6.79
C GLU A 1043 33.63 -15.09 7.27
N LYS A 1044 32.76 -15.38 8.24
CA LYS A 1044 31.64 -14.51 8.65
C LYS A 1044 31.56 -14.25 10.15
N GLY A 1045 32.34 -14.95 10.98
CA GLY A 1045 32.26 -14.83 12.44
C GLY A 1045 31.05 -15.57 12.99
N LEU A 1046 30.03 -14.86 13.46
CA LEU A 1046 28.86 -15.51 14.09
C LEU A 1046 28.01 -16.26 13.05
N ILE A 1047 27.54 -17.46 13.40
CA ILE A 1047 26.54 -18.19 12.60
C ILE A 1047 25.23 -17.39 12.58
N SER A 1048 24.62 -17.29 11.39
CA SER A 1048 23.32 -16.62 11.24
C SER A 1048 22.25 -17.29 12.11
N ASN A 1049 21.25 -16.51 12.53
CA ASN A 1049 20.20 -16.97 13.46
C ASN A 1049 19.51 -18.26 13.02
N TRP A 1050 19.26 -18.41 11.72
CA TRP A 1050 18.57 -19.57 11.16
C TRP A 1050 19.41 -20.86 11.16
N GLY A 1051 20.73 -20.76 11.40
CA GLY A 1051 21.66 -21.90 11.40
C GLY A 1051 21.87 -22.53 12.78
N GLY A 1052 21.49 -21.83 13.86
CA GLY A 1052 21.78 -22.27 15.22
C GLY A 1052 21.08 -23.56 15.63
N ASP A 1053 19.87 -23.83 15.13
CA ASP A 1053 19.08 -25.01 15.52
C ASP A 1053 19.34 -26.28 14.68
N LEU A 1054 20.32 -26.23 13.77
CA LEU A 1054 20.62 -27.28 12.80
C LEU A 1054 21.53 -28.40 13.31
N PHE A 1055 22.05 -28.30 14.53
CA PHE A 1055 23.09 -29.18 15.09
C PHE A 1055 22.58 -30.14 16.17
N LYS A 1056 21.28 -30.44 16.17
CA LYS A 1056 20.67 -31.39 17.12
C LYS A 1056 21.00 -32.83 16.74
N GLY A 1057 21.19 -33.70 17.73
CA GLY A 1057 21.36 -35.13 17.50
C GLY A 1057 22.65 -35.53 16.78
N ILE A 1058 23.74 -34.77 16.99
CA ILE A 1058 25.08 -35.17 16.52
C ILE A 1058 25.46 -36.50 17.16
N ASN A 1059 26.00 -37.44 16.39
CA ASN A 1059 26.44 -38.73 16.91
C ASN A 1059 27.95 -38.89 16.77
N MET A 1060 28.66 -39.00 17.89
CA MET A 1060 30.10 -39.26 17.96
C MET A 1060 30.46 -40.62 18.55
N LYS A 1061 29.51 -41.57 18.66
CA LYS A 1061 29.78 -42.89 19.25
C LYS A 1061 30.94 -43.65 18.60
N ASP A 1062 31.14 -43.47 17.29
CA ASP A 1062 32.22 -44.13 16.55
C ASP A 1062 33.56 -43.36 16.63
N ASN A 1063 33.63 -42.24 17.36
CA ASN A 1063 34.85 -41.46 17.50
C ASN A 1063 35.84 -42.16 18.43
N ARG A 1064 36.96 -42.61 17.88
CA ARG A 1064 38.03 -43.31 18.64
C ARG A 1064 39.21 -42.41 18.99
N ASN A 1065 39.27 -41.22 18.43
CA ASN A 1065 40.37 -40.29 18.63
C ASN A 1065 39.90 -39.09 19.44
N PHE A 1066 40.76 -38.61 20.34
CA PHE A 1066 40.50 -37.36 21.05
C PHE A 1066 40.62 -36.18 20.08
N VAL A 1067 39.52 -35.45 19.83
CA VAL A 1067 39.47 -34.34 18.88
C VAL A 1067 39.35 -33.03 19.65
N SER A 1068 40.29 -32.10 19.42
CA SER A 1068 40.28 -30.77 20.02
C SER A 1068 39.93 -29.69 18.99
N TYR A 1069 39.01 -28.79 19.35
CA TYR A 1069 38.63 -27.60 18.59
C TYR A 1069 38.85 -26.34 19.41
N SER A 1070 39.62 -25.40 18.88
CA SER A 1070 39.92 -24.13 19.52
C SER A 1070 39.36 -22.91 18.78
N HIS A 1071 39.12 -21.83 19.50
CA HIS A 1071 38.71 -20.51 18.97
C HIS A 1071 37.40 -20.51 18.15
N LEU A 1072 36.45 -21.38 18.49
CA LEU A 1072 35.16 -21.42 17.83
C LEU A 1072 34.20 -20.37 18.40
N VAL A 1073 33.34 -19.82 17.54
CA VAL A 1073 32.22 -18.95 17.95
C VAL A 1073 30.92 -19.74 17.77
N LEU A 1074 30.53 -20.44 18.84
CA LEU A 1074 29.40 -21.37 18.92
C LEU A 1074 28.13 -20.74 19.48
N ASN A 1075 28.08 -19.42 19.66
CA ASN A 1075 26.97 -18.76 20.34
C ASN A 1075 25.61 -19.09 19.70
N HIS A 1076 24.60 -19.35 20.54
CA HIS A 1076 23.21 -19.67 20.18
C HIS A 1076 23.00 -20.99 19.40
N ILE A 1077 23.96 -21.90 19.41
CA ILE A 1077 23.80 -23.22 18.76
C ILE A 1077 23.06 -24.21 19.66
N ASP A 1078 22.14 -24.96 19.05
CA ASP A 1078 21.39 -26.04 19.69
C ASP A 1078 22.02 -27.40 19.34
N PHE A 1079 22.76 -27.93 20.31
CA PHE A 1079 23.39 -29.26 20.30
C PHE A 1079 22.56 -30.32 21.03
N SER A 1080 21.30 -30.04 21.37
CA SER A 1080 20.46 -30.97 22.15
C SER A 1080 20.34 -32.36 21.51
N TYR A 1081 20.11 -33.37 22.36
CA TYR A 1081 19.97 -34.78 21.97
C TYR A 1081 21.21 -35.41 21.33
N SER A 1082 22.38 -34.80 21.46
CA SER A 1082 23.61 -35.29 20.83
C SER A 1082 24.35 -36.30 21.71
N TYR A 1083 25.22 -37.10 21.09
CA TYR A 1083 26.20 -37.95 21.77
C TYR A 1083 27.59 -37.42 21.42
N PHE A 1084 28.29 -36.85 22.40
CA PHE A 1084 29.66 -36.36 22.25
C PHE A 1084 30.62 -37.34 22.92
N CYS A 1085 31.64 -37.77 22.19
CA CYS A 1085 32.65 -38.74 22.63
C CYS A 1085 34.05 -38.23 22.33
N SER A 1086 34.97 -38.23 23.31
CA SER A 1086 36.39 -37.88 23.10
C SER A 1086 36.57 -36.52 22.42
N LEU A 1087 35.94 -35.47 22.96
CA LEU A 1087 35.85 -34.13 22.37
C LEU A 1087 36.39 -33.07 23.33
N GLU A 1088 37.27 -32.20 22.84
CA GLU A 1088 37.77 -31.04 23.57
C GLU A 1088 37.44 -29.73 22.82
N ILE A 1089 36.97 -28.73 23.56
CA ILE A 1089 36.65 -27.39 23.05
C ILE A 1089 37.43 -26.36 23.87
N GLU A 1090 38.35 -25.62 23.25
CA GLU A 1090 39.24 -24.69 23.94
C GLU A 1090 39.06 -23.26 23.44
N ASP A 1091 39.31 -22.26 24.29
CA ASP A 1091 39.37 -20.83 23.93
C ASP A 1091 38.19 -20.35 23.05
N SER A 1092 36.99 -20.90 23.28
CA SER A 1092 35.83 -20.75 22.39
C SER A 1092 34.70 -19.97 23.06
N ALA A 1093 33.80 -19.39 22.27
CA ALA A 1093 32.60 -18.73 22.77
C ALA A 1093 31.39 -19.64 22.57
N LEU A 1094 30.84 -20.17 23.66
CA LEU A 1094 29.64 -21.00 23.73
C LEU A 1094 28.53 -20.29 24.48
N ARG A 1095 28.24 -19.02 24.15
CA ARG A 1095 27.19 -18.25 24.83
C ARG A 1095 25.81 -18.70 24.36
N SER A 1096 24.87 -18.91 25.28
CA SER A 1096 23.48 -19.24 24.99
C SER A 1096 23.29 -20.51 24.14
N CYS A 1097 24.20 -21.48 24.28
CA CYS A 1097 24.06 -22.78 23.61
C CYS A 1097 23.04 -23.66 24.34
N ASN A 1098 22.60 -24.73 23.68
CA ASN A 1098 21.72 -25.74 24.28
C ASN A 1098 22.29 -27.14 24.10
N PHE A 1099 22.71 -27.78 25.18
CA PHE A 1099 23.17 -29.17 25.18
C PHE A 1099 22.13 -30.14 25.74
N SER A 1100 20.91 -29.71 26.06
CA SER A 1100 19.96 -30.51 26.81
C SER A 1100 19.66 -31.90 26.17
N ASN A 1101 19.42 -32.92 27.00
CA ASN A 1101 19.20 -34.31 26.62
C ASN A 1101 20.37 -34.99 25.88
N SER A 1102 21.58 -34.44 25.98
CA SER A 1102 22.77 -35.02 25.34
C SER A 1102 23.52 -35.99 26.25
N THR A 1103 24.34 -36.85 25.66
CA THR A 1103 25.28 -37.72 26.36
C THR A 1103 26.70 -37.20 26.17
N PHE A 1104 27.45 -37.05 27.26
CA PHE A 1104 28.87 -36.71 27.25
C PHE A 1104 29.69 -37.89 27.74
N ASP A 1105 30.69 -38.22 26.95
CA ASP A 1105 31.61 -39.34 27.09
C ASP A 1105 33.01 -38.80 26.78
N MET A 1106 33.86 -38.64 27.79
CA MET A 1106 35.18 -38.01 27.66
C MET A 1106 35.18 -36.65 26.91
N VAL A 1107 34.39 -35.68 27.37
CA VAL A 1107 34.27 -34.33 26.81
C VAL A 1107 34.96 -33.29 27.70
N ARG A 1108 35.72 -32.35 27.12
CA ARG A 1108 36.38 -31.26 27.85
C ARG A 1108 36.05 -29.92 27.21
N ILE A 1109 35.78 -28.90 28.03
CA ILE A 1109 35.65 -27.52 27.58
C ILE A 1109 36.58 -26.67 28.44
N GLN A 1110 37.57 -26.04 27.81
CA GLN A 1110 38.61 -25.29 28.50
C GLN A 1110 38.66 -23.84 28.05
N SER A 1111 39.01 -22.92 28.96
CA SER A 1111 39.29 -21.49 28.67
C SER A 1111 38.21 -20.79 27.84
N SER A 1112 36.95 -21.24 27.94
CA SER A 1112 35.87 -20.87 27.03
C SER A 1112 34.78 -20.06 27.73
N ASP A 1113 34.06 -19.23 26.97
CA ASP A 1113 32.94 -18.43 27.48
C ASP A 1113 31.63 -19.21 27.35
N ILE A 1114 31.03 -19.64 28.46
CA ILE A 1114 29.84 -20.50 28.46
C ILE A 1114 28.59 -19.83 29.05
N GLN A 1115 28.49 -18.50 28.97
CA GLN A 1115 27.38 -17.74 29.55
C GLN A 1115 26.01 -18.16 28.99
N ASN A 1116 24.99 -18.26 29.85
CA ASN A 1116 23.59 -18.55 29.48
C ASN A 1116 23.35 -19.89 28.74
N THR A 1117 24.28 -20.85 28.83
CA THR A 1117 24.18 -22.17 28.16
C THR A 1117 23.41 -23.19 28.98
N ARG A 1118 22.60 -24.03 28.30
CA ARG A 1118 21.70 -25.02 28.93
C ARG A 1118 22.29 -26.44 28.89
N PHE A 1119 22.15 -27.14 30.01
CA PHE A 1119 22.60 -28.52 30.21
C PHE A 1119 21.51 -29.37 30.89
N ASP A 1120 20.25 -29.27 30.46
CA ASP A 1120 19.15 -30.01 31.10
C ASP A 1120 19.20 -31.50 30.70
N ASN A 1121 19.00 -32.43 31.64
CA ASN A 1121 18.95 -33.87 31.38
C ASN A 1121 20.18 -34.46 30.63
N ILE A 1122 21.39 -34.03 31.00
CA ILE A 1122 22.63 -34.61 30.44
C ILE A 1122 22.91 -35.98 31.05
N ILE A 1123 23.40 -36.91 30.24
CA ILE A 1123 23.92 -38.21 30.67
C ILE A 1123 25.46 -38.15 30.60
N LEU A 1124 26.15 -38.52 31.67
CA LEU A 1124 27.61 -38.64 31.71
C LEU A 1124 27.98 -40.14 31.73
N LYS A 1125 28.87 -40.57 30.83
CA LYS A 1125 29.36 -41.96 30.72
C LYS A 1125 30.83 -42.07 31.08
N ASP A 1126 31.30 -43.23 31.55
CA ASP A 1126 32.70 -43.51 31.92
C ASP A 1126 33.25 -42.56 32.99
N VAL A 1127 32.53 -42.47 34.12
CA VAL A 1127 33.04 -41.78 35.32
C VAL A 1127 34.12 -42.66 35.94
N GLU A 1128 35.39 -42.28 35.79
CA GLU A 1128 36.51 -42.98 36.45
C GLU A 1128 36.31 -43.05 37.97
N SER A 1129 36.80 -44.14 38.57
CA SER A 1129 36.76 -44.39 40.00
C SER A 1129 37.49 -43.28 40.78
N PRO A 1130 36.90 -42.71 41.85
CA PRO A 1130 37.56 -41.73 42.71
C PRO A 1130 38.89 -42.20 43.35
N GLU A 1131 39.20 -43.50 43.33
CA GLU A 1131 40.32 -44.08 44.07
C GLU A 1131 41.66 -44.03 43.30
N ASP A 1132 41.63 -43.94 41.96
CA ASP A 1132 42.83 -44.02 41.13
C ASP A 1132 43.38 -42.64 40.70
N ASP A 1133 42.59 -41.57 40.83
CA ASP A 1133 43.04 -40.19 40.58
C ASP A 1133 42.40 -39.20 41.61
N PRO A 1134 43.20 -38.51 42.45
CA PRO A 1134 42.69 -37.46 43.35
C PRO A 1134 42.14 -36.25 42.58
N PHE A 1135 42.53 -36.10 41.31
CA PHE A 1135 41.97 -35.19 40.35
C PHE A 1135 40.81 -35.91 39.69
N PHE A 1136 39.57 -35.69 40.14
CA PHE A 1136 38.38 -36.27 39.51
C PHE A 1136 38.23 -35.69 38.09
N TYR A 1137 39.00 -36.18 37.10
CA TYR A 1137 38.83 -35.84 35.69
C TYR A 1137 37.60 -36.59 35.21
N GLY A 1138 36.43 -36.02 35.51
CA GLY A 1138 35.19 -36.58 35.05
C GLY A 1138 35.18 -36.71 33.51
N PRO A 1139 34.36 -37.61 32.97
CA PRO A 1139 34.11 -37.74 31.53
C PRO A 1139 33.45 -36.49 30.92
N PHE A 1140 33.18 -35.48 31.74
CA PHE A 1140 32.93 -34.13 31.32
C PHE A 1140 33.71 -33.16 32.22
N SER A 1141 34.52 -32.27 31.62
CA SER A 1141 35.31 -31.27 32.35
C SER A 1141 35.06 -29.85 31.82
N LEU A 1142 34.98 -28.86 32.74
CA LEU A 1142 34.93 -27.43 32.45
C LEU A 1142 36.09 -26.73 33.16
N MET A 1143 37.13 -26.32 32.44
CA MET A 1143 38.35 -25.76 33.03
C MET A 1143 38.55 -24.30 32.59
N PHE A 1144 38.91 -23.38 33.49
CA PHE A 1144 39.18 -21.97 33.18
C PHE A 1144 38.09 -21.22 32.37
N CYS A 1145 36.84 -21.69 32.39
CA CYS A 1145 35.74 -21.10 31.62
C CYS A 1145 35.16 -19.85 32.30
N PHE A 1146 34.66 -18.89 31.50
CA PHE A 1146 33.90 -17.74 32.00
C PHE A 1146 32.41 -18.08 32.11
N ILE A 1147 31.84 -17.94 33.31
CA ILE A 1147 30.54 -18.50 33.68
C ILE A 1147 29.71 -17.45 34.41
N SER A 1148 28.52 -17.10 33.88
CA SER A 1148 27.60 -16.12 34.50
C SER A 1148 26.34 -16.74 35.12
N GLN A 1149 26.07 -18.02 34.86
CA GLN A 1149 24.98 -18.79 35.45
C GLN A 1149 25.55 -20.04 36.10
N GLY A 1150 25.13 -20.38 37.32
CA GLY A 1150 25.62 -21.55 38.04
C GLY A 1150 25.69 -22.81 37.16
N VAL A 1151 26.88 -23.41 37.10
CA VAL A 1151 27.28 -24.59 36.32
C VAL A 1151 26.29 -25.75 36.45
N MET A 1152 26.20 -26.62 35.43
CA MET A 1152 25.60 -27.97 35.39
C MET A 1152 25.01 -28.49 36.71
N PHE A 1153 23.94 -27.84 37.18
CA PHE A 1153 23.27 -28.25 38.39
C PHE A 1153 21.81 -28.45 38.06
N PRO A 1154 21.24 -29.60 38.48
CA PRO A 1154 19.81 -29.83 38.41
C PRO A 1154 19.10 -28.61 39.01
N ARG A 1155 18.07 -28.12 38.32
CA ARG A 1155 17.43 -26.80 38.53
C ARG A 1155 17.20 -26.43 40.02
N LYS A 1156 16.97 -27.43 40.88
CA LYS A 1156 16.86 -27.28 42.34
C LYS A 1156 18.11 -26.66 43.01
N LEU A 1157 19.32 -27.05 42.62
CA LEU A 1157 20.58 -26.52 43.18
C LEU A 1157 20.94 -25.15 42.60
N ASN A 1158 20.67 -24.94 41.31
CA ASN A 1158 20.86 -23.63 40.67
C ASN A 1158 19.98 -22.54 41.29
N ASN A 1159 18.72 -22.86 41.61
CA ASN A 1159 17.81 -21.92 42.30
C ASN A 1159 18.29 -21.54 43.71
N ILE A 1160 19.04 -22.42 44.39
CA ILE A 1160 19.59 -22.17 45.72
C ILE A 1160 20.84 -21.28 45.64
N LEU A 1161 21.60 -21.40 44.56
CA LEU A 1161 22.70 -20.50 44.21
C LEU A 1161 22.23 -19.11 43.73
N GLN A 1162 20.93 -18.91 43.44
CA GLN A 1162 20.37 -17.68 42.85
C GLN A 1162 19.66 -16.74 43.85
N GLY A 1163 19.99 -16.79 45.15
CA GLY A 1163 19.32 -15.99 46.19
C GLY A 1163 19.48 -14.46 46.09
N ASN A 1164 18.85 -13.81 45.09
CA ASN A 1164 18.19 -12.48 45.04
C ASN A 1164 18.14 -11.92 43.60
N SER A 1165 17.14 -11.07 43.33
CA SER A 1165 16.63 -10.64 42.01
C SER A 1165 17.54 -9.75 41.13
N SER A 1166 18.84 -9.66 41.42
CA SER A 1166 19.81 -8.90 40.63
C SER A 1166 21.02 -9.74 40.18
N GLY A 1167 20.94 -11.07 40.32
CA GLY A 1167 22.11 -11.94 40.14
C GLY A 1167 23.03 -11.82 41.34
N ILE A 1168 23.51 -12.96 41.85
CA ILE A 1168 24.65 -12.91 42.76
C ILE A 1168 25.80 -12.33 41.94
N SER A 1169 26.34 -11.22 42.45
CA SER A 1169 27.48 -10.49 41.92
C SER A 1169 28.51 -11.42 41.30
N ASN A 1170 28.81 -11.15 40.02
CA ASN A 1170 30.14 -11.28 39.42
C ASN A 1170 31.17 -11.90 40.39
N PHE A 1171 31.68 -13.09 40.10
CA PHE A 1171 33.03 -13.47 40.55
C PHE A 1171 34.09 -12.61 39.82
N GLY A 1172 33.83 -11.30 39.71
CA GLY A 1172 34.44 -10.36 38.79
C GLY A 1172 34.32 -8.95 39.35
N ALA A 1173 34.99 -8.72 40.48
CA ALA A 1173 35.65 -7.47 40.88
C ALA A 1173 36.39 -7.71 42.22
N GLU A 1174 35.76 -8.42 43.16
CA GLU A 1174 36.39 -8.74 44.46
C GLU A 1174 37.28 -9.98 44.41
N VAL A 1175 37.06 -10.94 43.50
CA VAL A 1175 38.01 -12.04 43.28
C VAL A 1175 39.23 -11.59 42.47
N ALA A 1176 39.09 -10.60 41.57
CA ALA A 1176 40.23 -10.00 40.88
C ALA A 1176 41.19 -9.27 41.84
N HIS A 1177 40.74 -8.87 43.02
CA HIS A 1177 41.57 -8.26 44.06
C HIS A 1177 42.07 -9.24 45.13
N VAL A 1178 41.62 -10.49 45.12
CA VAL A 1178 42.04 -11.54 46.08
C VAL A 1178 42.90 -12.62 45.41
N ILE A 1179 43.13 -12.56 44.10
CA ILE A 1179 44.09 -13.43 43.39
C ILE A 1179 45.52 -12.94 43.65
N GLU A 1180 46.02 -13.24 44.85
CA GLU A 1180 47.42 -13.59 45.03
C GLU A 1180 47.49 -15.09 45.37
N TYR A 1181 48.02 -15.86 44.41
CA TYR A 1181 48.57 -17.22 44.53
C TYR A 1181 47.65 -18.42 44.94
N SER A 1182 47.49 -19.30 43.94
CA SER A 1182 47.46 -20.78 43.96
C SER A 1182 46.36 -21.59 44.66
N HIS A 1183 45.69 -21.14 45.72
CA HIS A 1183 44.91 -22.11 46.55
C HIS A 1183 43.38 -22.17 46.34
N VAL A 1184 42.75 -21.19 45.69
CA VAL A 1184 41.28 -21.17 45.49
C VAL A 1184 40.84 -21.72 44.13
N PHE A 1185 41.75 -21.79 43.15
CA PHE A 1185 41.45 -22.37 41.84
C PHE A 1185 41.35 -23.91 41.90
N GLU A 1186 42.19 -24.58 42.71
CA GLU A 1186 42.14 -26.04 42.92
C GLU A 1186 40.76 -26.53 43.43
N ASP A 1187 40.06 -25.72 44.23
CA ASP A 1187 38.73 -26.08 44.78
C ASP A 1187 37.60 -26.07 43.73
N PHE A 1188 37.77 -25.38 42.60
CA PHE A 1188 36.79 -25.35 41.50
C PHE A 1188 37.17 -26.24 40.32
N GLU A 1189 38.37 -26.84 40.34
CA GLU A 1189 38.83 -27.81 39.33
C GLU A 1189 38.16 -29.19 39.48
N HIS A 1190 37.55 -29.49 40.65
CA HIS A 1190 36.94 -30.80 40.92
C HIS A 1190 35.55 -30.71 41.55
N ILE A 1191 34.68 -31.68 41.22
CA ILE A 1191 33.30 -31.79 41.74
C ILE A 1191 33.26 -31.83 43.29
N ARG A 1192 34.33 -32.35 43.91
CA ARG A 1192 34.53 -32.42 45.36
C ARG A 1192 34.63 -31.03 46.01
N GLY A 1193 35.48 -30.15 45.48
CA GLY A 1193 35.68 -28.80 46.02
C GLY A 1193 34.45 -27.91 45.81
N LEU A 1194 33.73 -28.11 44.70
CA LEU A 1194 32.42 -27.47 44.48
C LEU A 1194 31.36 -27.90 45.51
N PHE A 1195 31.26 -29.19 45.84
CA PHE A 1195 30.39 -29.65 46.92
C PHE A 1195 30.80 -29.07 48.28
N LYS A 1196 32.11 -28.91 48.51
CA LYS A 1196 32.66 -28.27 49.72
C LYS A 1196 32.17 -26.82 49.83
N VAL A 1197 32.26 -26.06 48.74
CA VAL A 1197 31.76 -24.68 48.66
C VAL A 1197 30.25 -24.60 48.91
N LEU A 1198 29.44 -25.44 48.24
CA LEU A 1198 27.98 -25.46 48.41
C LEU A 1198 27.56 -25.78 49.85
N MET A 1199 28.18 -26.79 50.46
CA MET A 1199 27.87 -27.18 51.84
C MET A 1199 28.38 -26.14 52.86
N SER A 1200 29.49 -25.45 52.57
CA SER A 1200 29.97 -24.33 53.39
C SER A 1200 29.01 -23.13 53.36
N LYS A 1201 28.26 -22.96 52.27
CA LYS A 1201 27.21 -21.94 52.09
C LYS A 1201 25.82 -22.38 52.61
N GLY A 1202 25.73 -23.54 53.26
CA GLY A 1202 24.51 -23.99 53.93
C GLY A 1202 23.57 -24.86 53.09
N VAL A 1203 23.99 -25.31 51.91
CA VAL A 1203 23.19 -26.27 51.11
C VAL A 1203 23.30 -27.67 51.73
N SER A 1204 22.16 -28.30 52.02
CA SER A 1204 22.16 -29.61 52.67
C SER A 1204 22.60 -30.73 51.73
N ARG A 1205 23.25 -31.75 52.29
CA ARG A 1205 23.60 -32.99 51.57
C ARG A 1205 22.40 -33.63 50.87
N THR A 1206 21.23 -33.64 51.51
CA THR A 1206 19.99 -34.21 50.94
C THR A 1206 19.52 -33.45 49.71
N VAL A 1207 19.65 -32.12 49.72
CA VAL A 1207 19.32 -31.27 48.57
C VAL A 1207 20.29 -31.55 47.42
N ILE A 1208 21.59 -31.67 47.71
CA ILE A 1208 22.61 -32.02 46.71
C ILE A 1208 22.33 -33.39 46.09
N LEU A 1209 22.04 -34.41 46.91
CA LEU A 1209 21.71 -35.76 46.43
C LEU A 1209 20.41 -35.80 45.62
N SER A 1210 19.37 -35.06 46.04
CA SER A 1210 18.07 -35.01 45.34
C SER A 1210 18.11 -34.34 43.97
N ALA A 1211 19.23 -33.71 43.65
CA ALA A 1211 19.46 -33.07 42.37
C ALA A 1211 19.80 -34.13 41.30
N PHE A 1212 20.50 -35.22 41.65
CA PHE A 1212 20.96 -36.24 40.72
C PHE A 1212 20.01 -37.44 40.65
N VAL A 1213 19.81 -37.98 39.46
CA VAL A 1213 19.09 -39.25 39.24
C VAL A 1213 20.14 -40.30 38.88
N PHE A 1214 20.29 -41.30 39.76
CA PHE A 1214 21.17 -42.44 39.52
C PHE A 1214 20.32 -43.52 38.85
N ILE A 1215 20.65 -43.88 37.60
CA ILE A 1215 19.93 -44.92 36.85
C ILE A 1215 20.55 -46.27 37.26
N GLU A 1216 19.75 -47.19 37.80
CA GLU A 1216 20.17 -48.49 38.36
C GLU A 1216 19.88 -49.69 37.45
N ASP A 1217 19.66 -49.51 36.14
CA ASP A 1217 19.40 -50.63 35.22
C ASP A 1217 20.65 -50.96 34.38
N PRO A 1218 21.37 -52.06 34.68
CA PRO A 1218 22.37 -52.61 33.77
C PRO A 1218 21.71 -53.55 32.75
N GLU A 1219 22.29 -53.66 31.56
CA GLU A 1219 22.12 -54.87 30.76
C GLU A 1219 22.67 -56.09 31.56
N PRO A 1220 22.09 -57.30 31.41
CA PRO A 1220 22.46 -58.44 32.25
C PRO A 1220 23.92 -58.86 32.01
N GLY A 1221 24.82 -58.38 32.88
CA GLY A 1221 26.26 -58.62 32.81
C GLY A 1221 27.16 -57.61 33.56
N GLU A 1222 26.68 -56.39 33.84
CA GLU A 1222 27.48 -55.28 34.43
C GLU A 1222 27.09 -54.92 35.89
N GLU A 1223 26.59 -55.89 36.68
CA GLU A 1223 25.95 -55.61 37.99
C GLU A 1223 26.89 -55.11 39.11
N THR A 1224 28.22 -55.29 39.02
CA THR A 1224 29.12 -55.06 40.17
C THR A 1224 29.84 -53.71 40.18
N GLU A 1225 30.20 -53.13 39.02
CA GLU A 1225 30.93 -51.85 38.96
C GLU A 1225 30.02 -50.61 39.05
N LEU A 1226 28.81 -50.66 38.49
CA LEU A 1226 27.87 -49.53 38.49
C LEU A 1226 27.21 -49.27 39.87
N GLN A 1227 26.89 -50.34 40.61
CA GLN A 1227 26.43 -50.22 42.01
C GLN A 1227 27.54 -49.65 42.91
N SER A 1228 28.80 -49.99 42.62
CA SER A 1228 29.98 -49.42 43.28
C SER A 1228 30.05 -47.91 43.05
N LEU A 1229 30.02 -47.42 41.80
CA LEU A 1229 30.11 -45.99 41.47
C LEU A 1229 29.00 -45.13 42.07
N SER A 1230 27.73 -45.57 42.04
CA SER A 1230 26.61 -44.87 42.68
C SER A 1230 26.79 -44.76 44.20
N SER A 1231 27.24 -45.86 44.83
CA SER A 1231 27.56 -45.87 46.26
C SER A 1231 28.77 -44.99 46.60
N MET A 1232 29.79 -44.97 45.74
CA MET A 1232 31.01 -44.17 45.87
C MET A 1232 30.72 -42.68 45.69
N PHE A 1233 29.87 -42.29 44.75
CA PHE A 1233 29.49 -40.88 44.55
C PHE A 1233 28.66 -40.36 45.73
N LYS A 1234 27.73 -41.19 46.25
CA LYS A 1234 27.03 -40.92 47.51
C LYS A 1234 28.00 -40.85 48.69
N SER A 1235 29.05 -41.69 48.72
CA SER A 1235 30.11 -41.69 49.73
C SER A 1235 30.97 -40.42 49.66
N LEU A 1236 31.37 -39.97 48.46
CA LEU A 1236 32.11 -38.74 48.22
C LEU A 1236 31.37 -37.52 48.79
N ILE A 1237 30.09 -37.36 48.43
CA ILE A 1237 29.24 -36.28 48.96
C ILE A 1237 29.17 -36.35 50.50
N THR A 1238 29.14 -37.56 51.05
CA THR A 1238 29.14 -37.77 52.52
C THR A 1238 30.48 -37.38 53.15
N SER A 1239 31.60 -37.73 52.52
CA SER A 1239 32.95 -37.42 53.00
C SER A 1239 33.19 -35.90 53.00
N VAL A 1240 32.78 -35.19 51.95
CA VAL A 1240 32.88 -33.73 51.85
C VAL A 1240 32.01 -33.05 52.91
N PHE A 1241 30.81 -33.56 53.15
CA PHE A 1241 29.95 -33.05 54.22
C PHE A 1241 30.63 -33.18 55.59
N MET A 1242 31.24 -34.34 55.88
CA MET A 1242 31.97 -34.56 57.12
C MET A 1242 33.18 -33.62 57.24
N GLU A 1243 33.91 -33.40 56.14
CA GLU A 1243 35.05 -32.48 56.07
C GLU A 1243 34.65 -31.03 56.36
N VAL A 1244 33.57 -30.53 55.75
CA VAL A 1244 33.05 -29.17 55.98
C VAL A 1244 32.53 -29.00 57.42
N GLU A 1245 31.87 -30.02 57.98
CA GLU A 1245 31.41 -29.99 59.37
C GLU A 1245 32.58 -30.06 60.37
N GLN A 1246 33.68 -30.74 60.01
CA GLN A 1246 34.93 -30.75 60.77
C GLN A 1246 35.59 -29.36 60.74
N GLU A 1247 35.72 -28.73 59.57
CA GLU A 1247 36.29 -27.38 59.42
C GLU A 1247 35.46 -26.30 60.15
N LYS A 1248 34.13 -26.43 60.15
CA LYS A 1248 33.24 -25.56 60.96
C LYS A 1248 33.49 -25.74 62.45
N LYS A 1249 33.73 -26.97 62.92
CA LYS A 1249 34.09 -27.24 64.31
C LYS A 1249 35.47 -26.68 64.65
N ASP A 1250 36.45 -26.83 63.78
CA ASP A 1250 37.82 -26.34 64.00
C ASP A 1250 37.88 -24.79 64.00
N LYS A 1251 37.05 -24.11 63.22
CA LYS A 1251 36.89 -22.63 63.27
C LYS A 1251 36.21 -22.12 64.54
N ILE A 1252 35.44 -22.94 65.25
CA ILE A 1252 34.83 -22.59 66.54
C ILE A 1252 35.84 -22.75 67.71
N ILE A 1253 36.98 -23.43 67.49
CA ILE A 1253 37.97 -23.77 68.53
C ILE A 1253 39.13 -22.75 68.63
N LEU A 1254 39.22 -21.75 67.75
CA LEU A 1254 40.19 -20.63 67.88
C LEU A 1254 39.57 -19.34 68.44
N PRO A 1255 39.51 -19.18 69.77
CA PRO A 1255 39.53 -17.86 70.39
C PRO A 1255 40.55 -17.81 71.53
N ALA A 1256 41.74 -17.26 71.30
CA ALA A 1256 42.56 -16.56 72.30
C ALA A 1256 43.90 -16.12 71.69
N ILE A 1257 44.42 -14.96 72.13
CA ILE A 1257 45.75 -14.38 71.80
C ILE A 1257 45.69 -13.65 70.44
N VAL A 1258 45.68 -12.33 70.29
CA VAL A 1258 46.36 -11.23 71.02
C VAL A 1258 45.51 -9.96 70.99
N ASP A 1259 45.21 -9.40 72.16
CA ASP A 1259 45.02 -7.97 72.34
C ASP A 1259 46.26 -7.52 73.12
N LEU A 1260 47.09 -6.64 72.54
CA LEU A 1260 48.01 -5.73 73.24
C LEU A 1260 48.83 -4.87 72.25
N SER A 1261 48.46 -3.60 72.26
CA SER A 1261 49.32 -2.41 72.29
C SER A 1261 49.85 -1.74 71.00
N VAL A 1262 49.23 -0.57 70.74
CA VAL A 1262 49.82 0.79 70.68
C VAL A 1262 50.71 1.20 69.49
N ASN A 1263 50.27 2.34 68.91
CA ASN A 1263 50.89 3.35 68.02
C ASN A 1263 50.83 3.12 66.51
#